data_AF-A0AAW5ULL9-F1
#
_entry.id   AF-A0AAW5ULL9-F1
#
_cell.length_a   1.000
_cell.length_b   1.000
_cell.length_c   1.000
_cell.angle_alpha   90.00
_cell.angle_beta   90.00
_cell.angle_gamma   90.00
#
_symmetry.space_group_name_H-M   'P 1'
#
loop_
_entity.id
_entity.type
_entity.pdbx_description
1 polymer ?
#
loop_
_entity_poly.entity_id
_entity_poly.type
_entity_poly.pdbx_seq_one_letter_code
_entity_poly.pdbx_strand_id
1 'polypeptide(L)'
;MELTSLEKTYYDEFSKSFGKYGNGIPSEEWDRLSKVRKGLDITLKRSKEIIEAVQNHVRITESESANDGNMLSIFKRGVMSLLRHHNNNDCLILNISDSDKGNVRNNFGLELDEQILWVRDTSFWSNKNQGLVITDKQIVYIPDNDKPDDRLNIEFNDIQYVEYREMSLFVWNYQNEYCQLGLGLFFKDTTESNELIADAKTLANVLTNMAKSVGHVETETVFDRMNSLMSEENYDEVVDCAKEVVSDVGNDNDTKCIAYMYLSEALSKKGEKDSYKGMNSYMRDAIEACDQAMELCEDEDPYRYTIFKQKGEIEQMADDVRSARNCFIAAMDSDDFDLKKDAKNSYELLTREISSDKSSFLNDDYNKRKFLFTVSNDKQIPGCYDKEDNVQWIFSLGLIPDYINFPVGHPQPNTLYIGHPLKPGVYIPFENATEQLFMEKVRELCYLAQCLGAVEIKFKRIKGLDVSNSESSCLERSGEAGRKFLNVGGSLGVSGSETNTYSSKDGVELVQRYSPIKKPFCPEGMVWYDSDPTWQTLVKQRLNGNILSYVEHVSSIETTTVSSNQLMSLKGSFEYLFAKASGAYDAKTDKTFSKTEEIEWEIDMKFKPLQDFDNAYVTNSQAIDSIDQSLNSELSEDEIAYKEEVEFCLEDAPEIDAHSRKFLERKRQKLGLSETRAQEIEDMVKASLVSFTDEEKEYMEALDDVIEDGVIPDNVRRLLERERKSLGISEERAKELEEIKCKA
;
A
#
# COMPACT_ATOMS: atom_id res chain seq x y z
N MET A 1 -14.09 -76.80 29.34
CA MET A 1 -15.19 -75.81 29.33
C MET A 1 -14.76 -74.69 28.40
N GLU A 2 -15.61 -74.31 27.44
CA GLU A 2 -15.38 -73.11 26.63
C GLU A 2 -15.89 -71.88 27.37
N LEU A 3 -15.05 -70.84 27.44
CA LEU A 3 -15.36 -69.57 28.09
C LEU A 3 -15.17 -68.42 27.10
N THR A 4 -16.07 -67.45 27.17
CA THR A 4 -15.84 -66.11 26.59
C THR A 4 -14.77 -65.36 27.36
N SER A 5 -14.20 -64.29 26.79
CA SER A 5 -13.19 -63.44 27.45
C SER A 5 -13.67 -62.88 28.80
N LEU A 6 -14.95 -62.48 28.91
CA LEU A 6 -15.56 -62.02 30.16
C LEU A 6 -15.75 -63.16 31.17
N GLU A 7 -16.21 -64.33 30.71
CA GLU A 7 -16.35 -65.52 31.56
C GLU A 7 -15.00 -66.03 32.06
N LYS A 8 -13.95 -65.93 31.24
CA LYS A 8 -12.57 -66.25 31.59
C LYS A 8 -12.03 -65.31 32.67
N THR A 9 -12.36 -64.02 32.58
CA THR A 9 -12.02 -63.04 33.62
C THR A 9 -12.67 -63.40 34.96
N TYR A 10 -13.96 -63.75 34.96
CA TYR A 10 -14.65 -64.22 36.18
C TYR A 10 -14.05 -65.53 36.71
N TYR A 11 -13.72 -66.45 35.81
CA TYR A 11 -13.04 -67.70 36.14
C TYR A 11 -11.70 -67.46 36.85
N ASP A 12 -10.88 -66.52 36.36
CA ASP A 12 -9.56 -66.23 36.94
C ASP A 12 -9.69 -65.54 38.30
N GLU A 13 -10.61 -64.58 38.44
CA GLU A 13 -10.89 -63.94 39.72
C GLU A 13 -11.41 -64.93 40.77
N PHE A 14 -12.35 -65.80 40.39
CA PHE A 14 -12.80 -66.87 41.28
C PHE A 14 -11.68 -67.86 41.60
N SER A 15 -10.85 -68.23 40.61
CA SER A 15 -9.72 -69.15 40.80
C SER A 15 -8.69 -68.59 41.77
N LYS A 16 -8.43 -67.27 41.77
CA LYS A 16 -7.56 -66.61 42.76
C LYS A 16 -8.15 -66.73 44.18
N SER A 17 -9.43 -66.39 44.35
CA SER A 17 -10.11 -66.49 45.65
C SER A 17 -10.16 -67.94 46.13
N PHE A 18 -10.45 -68.89 45.23
CA PHE A 18 -10.47 -70.32 45.52
C PHE A 18 -9.08 -70.87 45.84
N GLY A 19 -8.02 -70.41 45.15
CA GLY A 19 -6.64 -70.81 45.46
C GLY A 19 -6.19 -70.31 46.84
N LYS A 20 -6.70 -69.17 47.30
CA LYS A 20 -6.37 -68.59 48.61
C LYS A 20 -7.16 -69.22 49.77
N TYR A 21 -8.44 -69.49 49.58
CA TYR A 21 -9.36 -69.89 50.66
C TYR A 21 -9.93 -71.32 50.53
N GLY A 22 -9.67 -72.00 49.41
CA GLY A 22 -10.29 -73.28 49.09
C GLY A 22 -11.81 -73.20 49.13
N ASN A 23 -12.44 -74.21 49.73
CA ASN A 23 -13.90 -74.23 49.94
C ASN A 23 -14.38 -73.26 51.04
N GLY A 24 -13.48 -72.57 51.75
CA GLY A 24 -13.78 -71.68 52.88
C GLY A 24 -13.75 -70.20 52.52
N ILE A 25 -14.20 -69.81 51.31
CA ILE A 25 -14.22 -68.40 50.87
C ILE A 25 -15.10 -67.57 51.85
N PRO A 26 -14.55 -66.52 52.51
CA PRO A 26 -15.31 -65.66 53.43
C PRO A 26 -16.46 -64.91 52.75
N SER A 27 -17.50 -64.55 53.50
CA SER A 27 -18.69 -63.85 52.97
C SER A 27 -18.34 -62.54 52.25
N GLU A 28 -17.39 -61.76 52.76
CA GLU A 28 -16.95 -60.50 52.13
C GLU A 28 -16.35 -60.73 50.73
N GLU A 29 -15.63 -61.84 50.54
CA GLU A 29 -15.04 -62.21 49.26
C GLU A 29 -16.11 -62.73 48.27
N TRP A 30 -17.14 -63.41 48.78
CA TRP A 30 -18.32 -63.76 47.98
C TRP A 30 -19.09 -62.52 47.50
N ASP A 31 -19.21 -61.49 48.34
CA ASP A 31 -19.83 -60.23 47.95
C ASP A 31 -19.02 -59.51 46.85
N ARG A 32 -17.68 -59.52 46.95
CA ARG A 32 -16.78 -59.04 45.89
C ARG A 32 -17.01 -59.79 44.58
N LEU A 33 -16.97 -61.11 44.62
CA LEU A 33 -17.19 -61.97 43.44
C LEU A 33 -18.60 -61.78 42.84
N SER A 34 -19.62 -61.54 43.67
CA SER A 34 -20.98 -61.23 43.22
C SER A 34 -21.05 -59.91 42.46
N LYS A 35 -20.33 -58.88 42.91
CA LYS A 35 -20.19 -57.60 42.19
C LYS A 35 -19.45 -57.79 40.87
N VAL A 36 -18.34 -58.53 40.86
CA VAL A 36 -17.59 -58.85 39.62
C VAL A 36 -18.49 -59.56 38.61
N ARG A 37 -19.23 -60.60 39.05
CA ARG A 37 -20.20 -61.32 38.20
C ARG A 37 -21.21 -60.37 37.55
N LYS A 38 -21.82 -59.49 38.35
CA LYS A 38 -22.80 -58.52 37.86
C LYS A 38 -22.17 -57.51 36.89
N GLY A 39 -20.97 -57.03 37.17
CA GLY A 39 -20.23 -56.10 36.30
C GLY A 39 -19.86 -56.71 34.94
N LEU A 40 -19.67 -58.02 34.88
CA LEU A 40 -19.39 -58.77 33.65
C LEU A 40 -20.66 -59.27 32.94
N ASP A 41 -21.86 -58.93 33.45
CA ASP A 41 -23.16 -59.41 32.96
C ASP A 41 -23.29 -60.94 32.86
N ILE A 42 -22.58 -61.66 33.74
CA ILE A 42 -22.60 -63.12 33.77
C ILE A 42 -23.82 -63.59 34.56
N THR A 43 -24.67 -64.42 33.95
CA THR A 43 -25.85 -64.94 34.64
C THR A 43 -25.48 -65.79 35.86
N LEU A 44 -26.36 -65.82 36.87
CA LEU A 44 -26.14 -66.56 38.12
C LEU A 44 -26.03 -68.08 37.87
N LYS A 45 -26.69 -68.57 36.81
CA LYS A 45 -26.55 -69.96 36.35
C LYS A 45 -25.15 -70.19 35.78
N ARG A 46 -24.69 -69.32 34.87
CA ARG A 46 -23.40 -69.45 34.22
C ARG A 46 -22.23 -69.32 35.20
N SER A 47 -22.33 -68.42 36.18
CA SER A 47 -21.30 -68.31 37.23
C SER A 47 -21.18 -69.58 38.06
N LYS A 48 -22.27 -70.31 38.32
CA LYS A 48 -22.21 -71.60 39.03
C LYS A 48 -21.49 -72.66 38.23
N GLU A 49 -21.73 -72.74 36.92
CA GLU A 49 -21.02 -73.65 36.01
C GLU A 49 -19.51 -73.37 36.01
N ILE A 50 -19.12 -72.09 36.02
CA ILE A 50 -17.71 -71.66 36.08
C ILE A 50 -17.09 -72.03 37.44
N ILE A 51 -17.80 -71.80 38.55
CA ILE A 51 -17.35 -72.17 39.91
C ILE A 51 -17.12 -73.67 40.01
N GLU A 52 -18.07 -74.48 39.53
CA GLU A 52 -17.94 -75.94 39.52
C GLU A 52 -16.77 -76.40 38.64
N ALA A 53 -16.53 -75.73 37.51
CA ALA A 53 -15.38 -76.03 36.65
C ALA A 53 -14.03 -75.77 37.35
N VAL A 54 -13.93 -74.67 38.12
CA VAL A 54 -12.73 -74.34 38.93
C VAL A 54 -12.52 -75.39 40.01
N GLN A 55 -13.56 -75.68 40.78
CA GLN A 55 -13.49 -76.64 41.90
C GLN A 55 -13.10 -78.04 41.41
N ASN A 56 -13.62 -78.46 40.25
CA ASN A 56 -13.36 -79.77 39.66
C ASN A 56 -12.14 -79.81 38.72
N HIS A 57 -11.33 -78.75 38.66
CA HIS A 57 -10.11 -78.68 37.85
C HIS A 57 -10.34 -79.01 36.37
N VAL A 58 -11.49 -78.57 35.83
CA VAL A 58 -11.88 -78.86 34.45
C VAL A 58 -10.96 -78.09 33.51
N ARG A 59 -10.42 -78.77 32.48
CA ARG A 59 -9.58 -78.13 31.45
C ARG A 59 -10.40 -77.13 30.64
N ILE A 60 -9.85 -75.93 30.45
CA ILE A 60 -10.56 -74.80 29.84
C ILE A 60 -9.91 -74.44 28.51
N THR A 61 -10.76 -74.15 27.53
CA THR A 61 -10.37 -73.67 26.21
C THR A 61 -11.08 -72.34 25.98
N GLU A 62 -10.36 -71.34 25.51
CA GLU A 62 -10.94 -70.02 25.23
C GLU A 62 -11.63 -70.06 23.87
N SER A 63 -12.90 -69.65 23.79
CA SER A 63 -13.63 -69.65 22.53
C SER A 63 -13.35 -68.37 21.74
N GLU A 64 -12.59 -68.46 20.65
CA GLU A 64 -12.41 -67.39 19.67
C GLU A 64 -13.65 -67.26 18.75
N SER A 65 -14.82 -67.01 19.33
CA SER A 65 -16.03 -66.71 18.55
C SER A 65 -16.52 -65.29 18.81
N ALA A 66 -16.15 -64.39 17.88
CA ALA A 66 -16.91 -63.23 17.42
C ALA A 66 -17.62 -62.35 18.47
N ASN A 67 -16.89 -61.44 19.14
CA ASN A 67 -17.14 -59.98 19.12
C ASN A 67 -16.08 -59.16 19.90
N ASP A 68 -14.82 -59.56 19.90
CA ASP A 68 -13.77 -58.99 20.77
C ASP A 68 -13.16 -57.66 20.27
N GLY A 69 -13.72 -57.05 19.22
CA GLY A 69 -13.22 -55.80 18.62
C GLY A 69 -14.09 -54.55 18.88
N ASN A 70 -15.22 -54.66 19.58
CA ASN A 70 -16.10 -53.51 19.82
C ASN A 70 -15.61 -52.72 21.05
N MET A 71 -15.44 -51.40 20.91
CA MET A 71 -15.01 -50.45 21.94
C MET A 71 -15.64 -50.69 23.33
N LEU A 72 -16.95 -51.00 23.36
CA LEU A 72 -17.66 -51.27 24.61
C LEU A 72 -17.06 -52.45 25.39
N SER A 73 -16.59 -53.49 24.69
CA SER A 73 -15.97 -54.67 25.31
C SER A 73 -14.58 -54.36 25.87
N ILE A 74 -13.81 -53.52 25.16
CA ILE A 74 -12.49 -53.04 25.58
C ILE A 74 -12.63 -52.25 26.87
N PHE A 75 -13.57 -51.29 26.90
CA PHE A 75 -13.81 -50.48 28.09
C PHE A 75 -14.25 -51.34 29.26
N LYS A 76 -15.29 -52.17 29.10
CA LYS A 76 -15.82 -53.04 30.16
C LYS A 76 -14.74 -53.91 30.78
N ARG A 77 -13.89 -54.55 29.97
CA ARG A 77 -12.79 -55.40 30.44
C ARG A 77 -11.71 -54.59 31.15
N GLY A 78 -11.35 -53.44 30.57
CA GLY A 78 -10.26 -52.61 31.04
C GLY A 78 -10.52 -51.90 32.37
N VAL A 79 -11.76 -51.54 32.66
CA VAL A 79 -12.12 -50.78 33.88
C VAL A 79 -12.54 -51.66 35.06
N MET A 80 -12.44 -52.99 34.96
CA MET A 80 -12.88 -53.90 36.03
C MET A 80 -12.21 -53.64 37.38
N SER A 81 -10.90 -53.40 37.39
CA SER A 81 -10.17 -53.02 38.61
C SER A 81 -10.60 -51.65 39.12
N LEU A 82 -11.02 -50.75 38.24
CA LEU A 82 -11.42 -49.37 38.53
C LEU A 82 -12.83 -49.25 39.12
N LEU A 83 -13.65 -50.32 39.07
CA LEU A 83 -15.00 -50.33 39.65
C LEU A 83 -15.03 -50.02 41.15
N ARG A 84 -13.89 -50.12 41.85
CA ARG A 84 -13.79 -49.69 43.25
C ARG A 84 -13.98 -48.17 43.45
N HIS A 85 -13.80 -47.37 42.40
CA HIS A 85 -14.04 -45.92 42.41
C HIS A 85 -15.50 -45.54 42.21
N HIS A 86 -16.34 -46.49 41.79
CA HIS A 86 -17.76 -46.28 41.66
C HIS A 86 -18.41 -46.09 43.04
N ASN A 87 -19.16 -44.99 43.21
CA ASN A 87 -19.75 -44.65 44.50
C ASN A 87 -21.26 -44.37 44.47
N ASN A 88 -21.93 -44.64 43.33
CA ASN A 88 -23.37 -44.40 43.13
C ASN A 88 -23.83 -42.95 43.35
N ASN A 89 -22.93 -41.97 43.34
CA ASN A 89 -23.30 -40.56 43.51
C ASN A 89 -22.71 -39.67 42.43
N ASP A 90 -21.40 -39.44 42.50
CA ASP A 90 -20.68 -38.47 41.67
C ASP A 90 -19.57 -39.14 40.84
N CYS A 91 -19.31 -40.43 41.05
CA CYS A 91 -18.48 -41.27 40.19
C CYS A 91 -19.26 -42.55 39.83
N LEU A 92 -19.70 -42.64 38.58
CA LEU A 92 -20.53 -43.71 38.04
C LEU A 92 -19.78 -44.44 36.92
N ILE A 93 -19.68 -45.77 37.00
CA ILE A 93 -18.88 -46.58 36.05
C ILE A 93 -19.71 -47.79 35.65
N LEU A 94 -20.02 -47.90 34.35
CA LEU A 94 -20.83 -48.96 33.69
C LEU A 94 -22.29 -49.09 34.17
N ASN A 95 -22.50 -49.35 35.47
CA ASN A 95 -23.81 -49.60 36.06
C ASN A 95 -24.50 -48.28 36.45
N ILE A 96 -24.88 -47.50 35.44
CA ILE A 96 -25.49 -46.17 35.58
C ILE A 96 -27.02 -46.30 35.43
N SER A 97 -27.78 -45.72 36.35
CA SER A 97 -29.25 -45.79 36.32
C SER A 97 -29.83 -45.06 35.10
N ASP A 98 -31.00 -45.48 34.61
CA ASP A 98 -31.65 -44.81 33.47
C ASP A 98 -31.98 -43.34 33.77
N SER A 99 -32.29 -43.02 35.03
CA SER A 99 -32.51 -41.64 35.47
C SER A 99 -31.22 -40.82 35.36
N ASP A 100 -30.08 -41.36 35.80
CA ASP A 100 -28.79 -40.66 35.71
C ASP A 100 -28.36 -40.51 34.25
N LYS A 101 -28.55 -41.55 33.42
CA LYS A 101 -28.27 -41.47 31.98
C LYS A 101 -29.10 -40.39 31.30
N GLY A 102 -30.39 -40.29 31.64
CA GLY A 102 -31.27 -39.24 31.12
C GLY A 102 -30.80 -37.84 31.49
N ASN A 103 -30.40 -37.62 32.75
CA ASN A 103 -29.89 -36.34 33.23
C ASN A 103 -28.56 -35.98 32.54
N VAL A 104 -27.60 -36.90 32.53
CA VAL A 104 -26.29 -36.70 31.90
C VAL A 104 -26.46 -36.39 30.43
N ARG A 105 -27.28 -37.16 29.71
CA ARG A 105 -27.53 -36.96 28.29
C ARG A 105 -28.05 -35.54 28.00
N ASN A 106 -29.05 -35.09 28.74
CA ASN A 106 -29.64 -33.76 28.54
C ASN A 106 -28.66 -32.64 28.88
N ASN A 107 -27.91 -32.77 29.97
CA ASN A 107 -27.02 -31.73 30.46
C ASN A 107 -25.71 -31.62 29.66
N PHE A 108 -25.21 -32.74 29.12
CA PHE A 108 -23.97 -32.79 28.33
C PHE A 108 -24.23 -32.75 26.82
N GLY A 109 -25.49 -32.76 26.38
CA GLY A 109 -25.87 -32.68 24.96
C GLY A 109 -25.45 -33.90 24.14
N LEU A 110 -25.59 -35.11 24.69
CA LEU A 110 -25.14 -36.37 24.07
C LEU A 110 -26.21 -36.97 23.14
N GLU A 111 -25.80 -37.54 22.00
CA GLU A 111 -26.73 -38.12 21.02
C GLU A 111 -27.40 -39.41 21.52
N LEU A 112 -28.67 -39.63 21.20
CA LEU A 112 -29.47 -40.75 21.76
C LEU A 112 -28.86 -42.14 21.58
N ASP A 113 -28.05 -42.35 20.54
CA ASP A 113 -27.37 -43.60 20.21
C ASP A 113 -26.03 -43.80 20.94
N GLU A 114 -25.46 -42.76 21.58
CA GLU A 114 -24.27 -42.87 22.43
C GLU A 114 -24.53 -43.64 23.72
N GLN A 115 -23.66 -44.60 24.06
CA GLN A 115 -23.67 -45.28 25.35
C GLN A 115 -22.79 -44.57 26.37
N ILE A 116 -23.39 -44.13 27.47
CA ILE A 116 -22.67 -43.52 28.59
C ILE A 116 -21.99 -44.62 29.42
N LEU A 117 -20.66 -44.55 29.53
CA LEU A 117 -19.82 -45.59 30.15
C LEU A 117 -19.23 -45.17 31.50
N TRP A 118 -18.86 -43.89 31.64
CA TRP A 118 -18.28 -43.31 32.85
C TRP A 118 -18.80 -41.89 33.05
N VAL A 119 -19.13 -41.53 34.29
CA VAL A 119 -19.54 -40.18 34.66
C VAL A 119 -18.82 -39.79 35.93
N ARG A 120 -18.08 -38.69 35.88
CA ARG A 120 -17.53 -38.00 37.05
C ARG A 120 -18.16 -36.62 37.13
N ASP A 121 -19.10 -36.47 38.04
CA ASP A 121 -19.83 -35.22 38.28
C ASP A 121 -19.10 -34.35 39.29
N THR A 122 -18.52 -33.23 38.85
CA THR A 122 -17.80 -32.30 39.73
C THR A 122 -18.67 -31.17 40.26
N SER A 123 -19.97 -31.16 39.94
CA SER A 123 -20.89 -30.13 40.43
C SER A 123 -21.07 -30.23 41.95
N PHE A 124 -21.23 -29.07 42.59
CA PHE A 124 -21.36 -28.97 44.05
C PHE A 124 -22.52 -29.80 44.62
N TRP A 125 -23.64 -29.87 43.89
CA TRP A 125 -24.86 -30.59 44.30
C TRP A 125 -24.98 -31.99 43.70
N SER A 126 -23.98 -32.44 42.94
CA SER A 126 -24.04 -33.69 42.18
C SER A 126 -25.27 -33.76 41.25
N ASN A 127 -25.50 -32.70 40.47
CA ASN A 127 -26.62 -32.53 39.54
C ASN A 127 -26.34 -33.07 38.12
N LYS A 128 -25.17 -33.66 37.89
CA LYS A 128 -24.74 -34.26 36.61
C LYS A 128 -24.76 -33.24 35.48
N ASN A 129 -24.32 -32.01 35.75
CA ASN A 129 -24.25 -30.92 34.77
C ASN A 129 -22.86 -30.27 34.69
N GLN A 130 -21.87 -30.84 35.38
CA GLN A 130 -20.47 -30.38 35.39
C GLN A 130 -19.57 -31.60 35.58
N GLY A 131 -18.37 -31.56 35.01
CA GLY A 131 -17.39 -32.65 35.12
C GLY A 131 -17.25 -33.40 33.81
N LEU A 132 -16.91 -34.69 33.87
CA LEU A 132 -16.47 -35.47 32.71
C LEU A 132 -17.35 -36.70 32.48
N VAL A 133 -17.64 -36.98 31.21
CA VAL A 133 -18.39 -38.14 30.74
C VAL A 133 -17.57 -38.85 29.67
N ILE A 134 -17.48 -40.17 29.77
CA ILE A 134 -16.90 -41.03 28.72
C ILE A 134 -18.03 -41.84 28.12
N THR A 135 -18.21 -41.72 26.81
CA THR A 135 -19.16 -42.51 26.02
C THR A 135 -18.42 -43.56 25.18
N ASP A 136 -19.13 -44.27 24.32
CA ASP A 136 -18.57 -45.12 23.28
C ASP A 136 -18.24 -44.36 21.98
N LYS A 137 -18.36 -43.03 21.96
CA LYS A 137 -17.93 -42.17 20.84
C LYS A 137 -16.86 -41.14 21.23
N GLN A 138 -16.96 -40.59 22.44
CA GLN A 138 -16.16 -39.42 22.84
C GLN A 138 -15.95 -39.30 24.36
N ILE A 139 -15.04 -38.39 24.73
CA ILE A 139 -14.88 -37.85 26.08
C ILE A 139 -15.44 -36.42 26.07
N VAL A 140 -16.42 -36.14 26.93
CA VAL A 140 -17.03 -34.81 27.07
C VAL A 140 -16.72 -34.25 28.45
N TYR A 141 -16.25 -33.00 28.50
CA TYR A 141 -15.90 -32.31 29.73
C TYR A 141 -16.55 -30.93 29.79
N ILE A 142 -17.29 -30.65 30.86
CA ILE A 142 -17.83 -29.32 31.17
C ILE A 142 -17.09 -28.79 32.41
N PRO A 143 -16.22 -27.77 32.28
CA PRO A 143 -15.42 -27.27 33.38
C PRO A 143 -16.27 -26.58 34.45
N ASP A 144 -17.25 -25.78 34.02
CA ASP A 144 -18.11 -24.97 34.86
C ASP A 144 -19.53 -24.97 34.30
N ASN A 145 -20.52 -25.29 35.14
CA ASN A 145 -21.91 -25.34 34.71
C ASN A 145 -22.57 -23.95 34.57
N ASP A 146 -21.93 -22.89 35.05
CA ASP A 146 -22.31 -21.51 34.75
C ASP A 146 -21.88 -21.09 33.32
N LYS A 147 -21.00 -21.87 32.67
CA LYS A 147 -20.52 -21.67 31.29
C LYS A 147 -20.52 -22.99 30.49
N PRO A 148 -21.70 -23.55 30.20
CA PRO A 148 -21.79 -24.85 29.52
C PRO A 148 -21.21 -24.83 28.09
N ASP A 149 -21.07 -23.66 27.47
CA ASP A 149 -20.47 -23.50 26.14
C ASP A 149 -18.94 -23.68 26.14
N ASP A 150 -18.27 -23.60 27.30
CA ASP A 150 -16.84 -23.92 27.47
C ASP A 150 -16.58 -25.44 27.45
N ARG A 151 -17.55 -26.24 26.97
CA ARG A 151 -17.45 -27.69 26.91
C ARG A 151 -16.36 -28.13 25.94
N LEU A 152 -15.63 -29.17 26.32
CA LEU A 152 -14.65 -29.84 25.49
C LEU A 152 -15.19 -31.21 25.06
N ASN A 153 -15.19 -31.48 23.77
CA ASN A 153 -15.51 -32.78 23.18
C ASN A 153 -14.24 -33.36 22.55
N ILE A 154 -13.88 -34.59 22.90
CA ILE A 154 -12.74 -35.30 22.31
C ILE A 154 -13.25 -36.63 21.75
N GLU A 155 -13.36 -36.74 20.43
CA GLU A 155 -13.79 -37.96 19.77
C GLU A 155 -12.69 -39.03 19.80
N PHE A 156 -13.07 -40.30 19.95
CA PHE A 156 -12.08 -41.39 19.96
C PHE A 156 -11.35 -41.56 18.62
N ASN A 157 -11.91 -41.07 17.51
CA ASN A 157 -11.25 -41.03 16.19
C ASN A 157 -10.01 -40.11 16.19
N ASP A 158 -10.00 -39.09 17.04
CA ASP A 158 -8.95 -38.06 17.04
C ASP A 158 -7.87 -38.33 18.10
N ILE A 159 -8.05 -39.36 18.92
CA ILE A 159 -7.10 -39.74 19.97
C ILE A 159 -6.05 -40.71 19.39
N GLN A 160 -4.80 -40.28 19.33
CA GLN A 160 -3.68 -41.15 18.98
C GLN A 160 -3.33 -42.09 20.15
N TYR A 161 -3.17 -41.53 21.34
CA TYR A 161 -2.97 -42.27 22.59
C TYR A 161 -3.27 -41.39 23.81
N VAL A 162 -3.44 -42.04 24.96
CA VAL A 162 -3.59 -41.37 26.26
C VAL A 162 -2.48 -41.86 27.18
N GLU A 163 -1.81 -40.93 27.85
CA GLU A 163 -0.79 -41.27 28.84
C GLU A 163 -1.07 -40.62 30.20
N TYR A 164 -0.63 -41.28 31.26
CA TYR A 164 -0.60 -40.67 32.59
C TYR A 164 0.74 -39.94 32.80
N ARG A 165 0.67 -38.69 33.25
CA ARG A 165 1.82 -37.89 33.69
C ARG A 165 1.36 -36.88 34.74
N GLU A 166 2.15 -36.69 35.80
CA GLU A 166 1.96 -35.61 36.79
C GLU A 166 0.51 -35.44 37.28
N MET A 167 -0.10 -36.52 37.79
CA MET A 167 -1.48 -36.48 38.33
C MET A 167 -2.54 -36.00 37.33
N SER A 168 -2.29 -36.21 36.04
CA SER A 168 -3.20 -35.93 34.93
C SER A 168 -3.15 -37.03 33.87
N LEU A 169 -4.20 -37.12 33.06
CA LEU A 169 -4.19 -37.84 31.79
C LEU A 169 -3.98 -36.83 30.65
N PHE A 170 -2.99 -37.10 29.80
CA PHE A 170 -2.70 -36.34 28.61
C PHE A 170 -3.27 -37.12 27.43
N VAL A 171 -4.23 -36.51 26.73
CA VAL A 171 -4.90 -37.09 25.56
C VAL A 171 -4.27 -36.48 24.32
N TRP A 172 -3.48 -37.27 23.59
CA TRP A 172 -2.71 -36.81 22.44
C TRP A 172 -3.45 -37.06 21.13
N ASN A 173 -3.45 -36.07 20.23
CA ASN A 173 -3.97 -36.22 18.87
C ASN A 173 -2.86 -36.62 17.88
N TYR A 174 -3.22 -36.82 16.61
CA TYR A 174 -2.27 -37.24 15.57
C TYR A 174 -1.31 -36.11 15.12
N GLN A 175 -1.62 -34.85 15.45
CA GLN A 175 -0.78 -33.68 15.24
C GLN A 175 0.27 -33.46 16.36
N ASN A 176 0.33 -34.35 17.36
CA ASN A 176 1.15 -34.23 18.58
C ASN A 176 0.77 -33.05 19.49
N GLU A 177 -0.48 -32.61 19.45
CA GLU A 177 -1.07 -31.71 20.44
C GLU A 177 -1.76 -32.55 21.53
N TYR A 178 -2.00 -31.97 22.70
CA TYR A 178 -2.64 -32.69 23.80
C TYR A 178 -3.64 -31.85 24.59
N CYS A 179 -4.66 -32.52 25.11
CA CYS A 179 -5.49 -32.00 26.19
C CYS A 179 -5.03 -32.60 27.53
N GLN A 180 -4.84 -31.74 28.53
CA GLN A 180 -4.52 -32.16 29.90
C GLN A 180 -5.80 -32.25 30.75
N LEU A 181 -6.11 -33.45 31.24
CA LEU A 181 -7.26 -33.70 32.10
C LEU A 181 -6.78 -34.18 33.48
N GLY A 182 -6.97 -33.37 34.52
CA GLY A 182 -6.55 -33.70 35.88
C GLY A 182 -7.26 -34.93 36.43
N LEU A 183 -6.60 -35.73 37.29
CA LEU A 183 -7.18 -36.97 37.82
C LEU A 183 -8.50 -36.80 38.60
N GLY A 184 -8.78 -35.60 39.13
CA GLY A 184 -10.05 -35.28 39.77
C GLY A 184 -11.27 -35.35 38.85
N LEU A 185 -11.04 -35.30 37.53
CA LEU A 185 -12.05 -35.48 36.50
C LEU A 185 -12.38 -36.94 36.23
N PHE A 186 -11.61 -37.89 36.77
CA PHE A 186 -11.87 -39.32 36.61
C PHE A 186 -12.18 -39.98 37.96
N PHE A 187 -11.47 -39.57 39.01
CA PHE A 187 -11.53 -40.15 40.34
C PHE A 187 -11.98 -39.11 41.36
N LYS A 188 -12.73 -39.54 42.39
CA LYS A 188 -13.18 -38.65 43.47
C LYS A 188 -12.06 -38.36 44.48
N ASP A 189 -11.33 -39.40 44.90
CA ASP A 189 -10.16 -39.27 45.76
C ASP A 189 -8.91 -39.19 44.89
N THR A 190 -8.24 -38.04 44.96
CA THR A 190 -7.04 -37.74 44.18
C THR A 190 -5.78 -37.73 45.05
N THR A 191 -5.85 -38.28 46.26
CA THR A 191 -4.68 -38.38 47.14
C THR A 191 -3.62 -39.23 46.46
N GLU A 192 -2.42 -38.68 46.28
CA GLU A 192 -1.32 -39.35 45.59
C GLU A 192 -0.96 -40.67 46.28
N SER A 193 -1.08 -41.77 45.54
CA SER A 193 -0.73 -43.11 46.00
C SER A 193 -0.33 -43.98 44.82
N ASN A 194 0.49 -45.00 45.08
CA ASN A 194 0.89 -45.97 44.05
C ASN A 194 -0.32 -46.67 43.41
N GLU A 195 -1.40 -46.88 44.18
CA GLU A 195 -2.64 -47.48 43.68
C GLU A 195 -3.39 -46.56 42.72
N LEU A 196 -3.52 -45.27 43.06
CA LEU A 196 -4.14 -44.28 42.18
C LEU A 196 -3.34 -44.08 40.89
N ILE A 197 -2.01 -44.05 40.98
CA ILE A 197 -1.12 -43.97 39.80
C ILE A 197 -1.30 -45.20 38.90
N ALA A 198 -1.39 -46.40 39.49
CA ALA A 198 -1.64 -47.63 38.73
C ALA A 198 -3.02 -47.62 38.05
N ASP A 199 -4.05 -47.10 38.73
CA ASP A 199 -5.39 -46.95 38.18
C ASP A 199 -5.45 -45.93 37.05
N ALA A 200 -4.79 -44.79 37.20
CA ALA A 200 -4.69 -43.78 36.15
C ALA A 200 -3.99 -44.32 34.90
N LYS A 201 -2.88 -45.04 35.05
CA LYS A 201 -2.20 -45.74 33.95
C LYS A 201 -3.10 -46.81 33.32
N THR A 202 -3.89 -47.51 34.13
CA THR A 202 -4.87 -48.48 33.63
C THR A 202 -5.90 -47.78 32.75
N LEU A 203 -6.53 -46.70 33.25
CA LEU A 203 -7.52 -45.94 32.49
C LEU A 203 -6.94 -45.36 31.19
N ALA A 204 -5.74 -44.78 31.24
CA ALA A 204 -5.03 -44.28 30.05
C ALA A 204 -4.85 -45.37 28.98
N ASN A 205 -4.43 -46.57 29.39
CA ASN A 205 -4.33 -47.73 28.49
C ASN A 205 -5.68 -48.15 27.92
N VAL A 206 -6.76 -48.11 28.72
CA VAL A 206 -8.11 -48.42 28.24
C VAL A 206 -8.54 -47.44 27.16
N LEU A 207 -8.41 -46.14 27.41
CA LEU A 207 -8.79 -45.09 26.46
C LEU A 207 -7.95 -45.16 25.18
N THR A 208 -6.66 -45.44 25.30
CA THR A 208 -5.78 -45.68 24.15
C THR A 208 -6.25 -46.87 23.31
N ASN A 209 -6.65 -47.98 23.95
CA ASN A 209 -7.13 -49.16 23.24
C ASN A 209 -8.53 -48.94 22.64
N MET A 210 -9.38 -48.13 23.27
CA MET A 210 -10.65 -47.70 22.69
C MET A 210 -10.41 -46.90 21.41
N ALA A 211 -9.54 -45.89 21.46
CA ALA A 211 -9.19 -45.10 20.29
C ALA A 211 -8.64 -45.96 19.13
N LYS A 212 -7.68 -46.86 19.44
CA LYS A 212 -7.15 -47.83 18.46
C LYS A 212 -8.20 -48.74 17.83
N SER A 213 -9.31 -49.02 18.54
CA SER A 213 -10.38 -49.87 18.02
C SER A 213 -11.34 -49.16 17.06
N VAL A 214 -11.47 -47.84 17.18
CA VAL A 214 -12.15 -47.00 16.17
C VAL A 214 -11.30 -46.90 14.91
N GLY A 215 -9.98 -46.79 15.11
CA GLY A 215 -9.08 -46.34 14.07
C GLY A 215 -9.13 -44.82 13.93
N HIS A 216 -8.24 -44.30 13.09
CA HIS A 216 -8.25 -42.90 12.70
C HIS A 216 -8.62 -42.83 11.23
N VAL A 217 -9.69 -42.12 10.93
CA VAL A 217 -10.06 -41.69 9.58
C VAL A 217 -9.88 -40.18 9.56
N GLU A 218 -8.99 -39.68 8.71
CA GLU A 218 -8.92 -38.25 8.41
C GLU A 218 -10.26 -37.85 7.78
N THR A 219 -11.02 -37.01 8.47
CA THR A 219 -12.21 -36.39 7.91
C THR A 219 -11.77 -35.29 6.96
N GLU A 220 -11.93 -35.53 5.65
CA GLU A 220 -11.67 -34.52 4.63
C GLU A 220 -12.57 -33.31 4.88
N THR A 221 -11.96 -32.16 5.18
CA THR A 221 -12.70 -30.91 5.34
C THR A 221 -13.12 -30.36 3.98
N VAL A 222 -14.06 -29.41 3.98
CA VAL A 222 -14.46 -28.72 2.74
C VAL A 222 -13.25 -28.01 2.09
N PHE A 223 -12.31 -27.53 2.90
CA PHE A 223 -11.10 -26.87 2.42
C PHE A 223 -10.05 -27.87 1.91
N ASP A 224 -9.93 -29.05 2.51
CA ASP A 224 -9.09 -30.12 1.96
C ASP A 224 -9.57 -30.52 0.56
N ARG A 225 -10.89 -30.64 0.39
CA ARG A 225 -11.51 -30.89 -0.92
C ARG A 225 -11.22 -29.75 -1.91
N MET A 226 -11.41 -28.49 -1.50
CA MET A 226 -11.09 -27.34 -2.36
C MET A 226 -9.61 -27.32 -2.75
N ASN A 227 -8.71 -27.62 -1.82
CA ASN A 227 -7.27 -27.67 -2.08
C ASN A 227 -6.89 -28.80 -3.06
N SER A 228 -7.52 -29.97 -2.93
CA SER A 228 -7.37 -31.05 -3.92
C SER A 228 -7.85 -30.63 -5.30
N LEU A 229 -9.03 -30.02 -5.39
CA LEU A 229 -9.60 -29.53 -6.65
C LEU A 229 -8.73 -28.42 -7.28
N MET A 230 -8.15 -27.53 -6.47
CA MET A 230 -7.18 -26.53 -6.92
C MET A 230 -5.94 -27.18 -7.54
N SER A 231 -5.41 -28.22 -6.89
CA SER A 231 -4.25 -28.99 -7.36
C SER A 231 -4.53 -29.76 -8.66
N GLU A 232 -5.79 -30.16 -8.87
CA GLU A 232 -6.29 -30.79 -10.09
C GLU A 232 -6.66 -29.78 -11.20
N GLU A 233 -6.48 -28.48 -10.94
CA GLU A 233 -6.91 -27.37 -11.81
C GLU A 233 -8.42 -27.33 -12.12
N ASN A 234 -9.25 -27.94 -11.28
CA ASN A 234 -10.70 -27.96 -11.40
C ASN A 234 -11.33 -26.72 -10.73
N TYR A 235 -11.01 -25.55 -11.27
CA TYR A 235 -11.37 -24.26 -10.68
C TYR A 235 -12.89 -23.98 -10.64
N ASP A 236 -13.66 -24.54 -11.56
CA ASP A 236 -15.12 -24.38 -11.56
C ASP A 236 -15.75 -25.01 -10.30
N GLU A 237 -15.29 -26.20 -9.92
CA GLU A 237 -15.80 -26.89 -8.73
C GLU A 237 -15.32 -26.21 -7.43
N VAL A 238 -14.11 -25.65 -7.41
CA VAL A 238 -13.64 -24.82 -6.29
C VAL A 238 -14.53 -23.59 -6.11
N VAL A 239 -14.85 -22.89 -7.20
CA VAL A 239 -15.74 -21.72 -7.16
C VAL A 239 -17.12 -22.08 -6.60
N ASP A 240 -17.69 -23.22 -7.00
CA ASP A 240 -18.98 -23.67 -6.53
C ASP A 240 -18.94 -24.04 -5.03
N CYS A 241 -17.93 -24.81 -4.60
CA CYS A 241 -17.75 -25.16 -3.19
C CYS A 241 -17.53 -23.91 -2.32
N ALA A 242 -16.69 -22.97 -2.75
CA ALA A 242 -16.44 -21.73 -2.01
C ALA A 242 -17.72 -20.89 -1.85
N LYS A 243 -18.52 -20.76 -2.91
CA LYS A 243 -19.80 -20.06 -2.86
C LYS A 243 -20.81 -20.73 -1.94
N GLU A 244 -20.83 -22.06 -1.90
CA GLU A 244 -21.68 -22.81 -0.96
C GLU A 244 -21.29 -22.50 0.49
N VAL A 245 -20.00 -22.55 0.83
CA VAL A 245 -19.49 -22.23 2.17
C VAL A 245 -19.82 -20.78 2.58
N VAL A 246 -19.62 -19.82 1.67
CA VAL A 246 -19.92 -18.40 1.92
C VAL A 246 -21.42 -18.16 2.13
N SER A 247 -22.27 -18.90 1.41
CA SER A 247 -23.73 -18.74 1.47
C SER A 247 -24.36 -19.37 2.71
N ASP A 248 -23.66 -20.27 3.40
CA ASP A 248 -24.17 -20.90 4.61
C ASP A 248 -24.15 -19.94 5.81
N VAL A 249 -25.32 -19.70 6.38
CA VAL A 249 -25.49 -18.83 7.55
C VAL A 249 -24.89 -19.46 8.81
N GLY A 250 -24.73 -20.79 8.84
CA GLY A 250 -24.14 -21.52 9.96
C GLY A 250 -22.62 -21.35 10.09
N ASN A 251 -21.93 -20.95 9.02
CA ASN A 251 -20.48 -20.74 9.04
C ASN A 251 -20.09 -19.40 9.67
N ASP A 252 -19.06 -19.42 10.50
CA ASP A 252 -18.44 -18.23 11.09
C ASP A 252 -17.68 -17.38 10.04
N ASN A 253 -17.19 -16.22 10.47
CA ASN A 253 -16.51 -15.26 9.59
C ASN A 253 -15.16 -15.79 9.10
N ASP A 254 -14.41 -16.53 9.90
CA ASP A 254 -13.09 -17.05 9.53
C ASP A 254 -13.24 -18.10 8.42
N THR A 255 -14.20 -19.01 8.59
CA THR A 255 -14.59 -20.02 7.60
C THR A 255 -14.98 -19.35 6.27
N LYS A 256 -15.77 -18.27 6.34
CA LYS A 256 -16.18 -17.50 5.15
C LYS A 256 -15.01 -16.75 4.51
N CYS A 257 -14.13 -16.18 5.33
CA CYS A 257 -12.91 -15.49 4.88
C CYS A 257 -12.02 -16.43 4.07
N ILE A 258 -11.72 -17.62 4.61
CA ILE A 258 -10.93 -18.66 3.92
C ILE A 258 -11.62 -19.09 2.62
N ALA A 259 -12.94 -19.27 2.62
CA ALA A 259 -13.68 -19.60 1.40
C ALA A 259 -13.56 -18.52 0.31
N TYR A 260 -13.61 -17.23 0.68
CA TYR A 260 -13.36 -16.14 -0.26
C TYR A 260 -11.91 -16.10 -0.77
N MET A 261 -10.92 -16.51 0.04
CA MET A 261 -9.53 -16.66 -0.41
C MET A 261 -9.41 -17.75 -1.49
N TYR A 262 -10.03 -18.93 -1.29
CA TYR A 262 -10.10 -19.97 -2.31
C TYR A 262 -10.86 -19.52 -3.57
N LEU A 263 -11.97 -18.79 -3.38
CA LEU A 263 -12.76 -18.25 -4.48
C LEU A 263 -11.94 -17.29 -5.35
N SER A 264 -11.22 -16.35 -4.73
CA SER A 264 -10.37 -15.38 -5.44
C SER A 264 -9.21 -16.08 -6.16
N GLU A 265 -8.60 -17.12 -5.58
CA GLU A 265 -7.52 -17.86 -6.23
C GLU A 265 -8.01 -18.61 -7.47
N ALA A 266 -9.10 -19.37 -7.34
CA ALA A 266 -9.69 -20.12 -8.45
C ALA A 266 -10.13 -19.20 -9.59
N LEU A 267 -10.77 -18.07 -9.28
CA LEU A 267 -11.18 -17.07 -10.27
C LEU A 267 -9.97 -16.42 -10.95
N SER A 268 -8.92 -16.08 -10.20
CA SER A 268 -7.67 -15.56 -10.76
C SER A 268 -7.05 -16.52 -11.78
N LYS A 269 -6.97 -17.82 -11.43
CA LYS A 269 -6.44 -18.86 -12.33
C LYS A 269 -7.30 -19.07 -13.57
N LYS A 270 -8.62 -18.94 -13.46
CA LYS A 270 -9.52 -18.91 -14.63
C LYS A 270 -9.26 -17.68 -15.51
N GLY A 271 -9.07 -16.52 -14.90
CA GLY A 271 -8.75 -15.27 -15.60
C GLY A 271 -7.43 -15.37 -16.38
N GLU A 272 -6.39 -15.96 -15.77
CA GLU A 272 -5.09 -16.21 -16.40
C GLU A 272 -5.21 -17.09 -17.66
N LYS A 273 -6.09 -18.10 -17.63
CA LYS A 273 -6.35 -18.99 -18.78
C LYS A 273 -7.14 -18.32 -19.91
N ASP A 274 -8.00 -17.34 -19.60
CA ASP A 274 -8.88 -16.68 -20.57
C ASP A 274 -8.19 -15.54 -21.33
N SER A 275 -7.27 -14.82 -20.68
CA SER A 275 -6.46 -13.76 -21.32
C SER A 275 -5.06 -13.72 -20.74
N TYR A 276 -4.06 -13.53 -21.62
CA TYR A 276 -2.66 -13.45 -21.21
C TYR A 276 -2.29 -12.10 -20.57
N LYS A 277 -3.10 -11.05 -20.75
CA LYS A 277 -2.86 -9.72 -20.15
C LYS A 277 -4.14 -8.89 -20.04
N GLY A 278 -4.24 -8.11 -18.97
CA GLY A 278 -5.27 -7.09 -18.77
C GLY A 278 -6.54 -7.59 -18.09
N MET A 279 -7.23 -6.66 -17.41
CA MET A 279 -8.40 -6.94 -16.58
C MET A 279 -9.57 -7.61 -17.35
N ASN A 280 -9.87 -8.87 -17.01
CA ASN A 280 -11.07 -9.59 -17.48
C ASN A 280 -12.13 -9.72 -16.38
N SER A 281 -13.28 -10.33 -16.68
CA SER A 281 -14.38 -10.48 -15.71
C SER A 281 -13.99 -11.35 -14.51
N TYR A 282 -13.29 -12.46 -14.73
CA TYR A 282 -12.88 -13.34 -13.63
C TYR A 282 -11.90 -12.65 -12.68
N MET A 283 -10.98 -11.84 -13.20
CA MET A 283 -10.06 -11.05 -12.38
C MET A 283 -10.78 -10.01 -11.52
N ARG A 284 -11.84 -9.35 -12.05
CA ARG A 284 -12.67 -8.43 -11.25
C ARG A 284 -13.40 -9.17 -10.14
N ASP A 285 -14.02 -10.30 -10.47
CA ASP A 285 -14.72 -11.13 -9.49
C ASP A 285 -13.74 -11.67 -8.42
N ALA A 286 -12.48 -11.95 -8.80
CA ALA A 286 -11.43 -12.36 -7.89
C ALA A 286 -11.02 -11.23 -6.92
N ILE A 287 -10.86 -10.00 -7.42
CA ILE A 287 -10.58 -8.82 -6.59
C ILE A 287 -11.74 -8.55 -5.62
N GLU A 288 -12.98 -8.65 -6.10
CA GLU A 288 -14.18 -8.51 -5.25
C GLU A 288 -14.21 -9.58 -4.15
N ALA A 289 -13.85 -10.83 -4.46
CA ALA A 289 -13.72 -11.88 -3.47
C ALA A 289 -12.61 -11.57 -2.44
N CYS A 290 -11.46 -11.00 -2.84
CA CYS A 290 -10.46 -10.52 -1.89
C CYS A 290 -10.99 -9.39 -0.99
N ASP A 291 -11.78 -8.47 -1.54
CA ASP A 291 -12.37 -7.37 -0.77
C ASP A 291 -13.40 -7.89 0.24
N GLN A 292 -14.22 -8.87 -0.15
CA GLN A 292 -15.15 -9.55 0.76
C GLN A 292 -14.42 -10.35 1.85
N ALA A 293 -13.30 -11.01 1.52
CA ALA A 293 -12.46 -11.64 2.54
C ALA A 293 -11.91 -10.60 3.53
N MET A 294 -11.44 -9.45 3.03
CA MET A 294 -10.90 -8.38 3.86
C MET A 294 -11.95 -7.76 4.81
N GLU A 295 -13.21 -7.67 4.39
CA GLU A 295 -14.33 -7.18 5.23
C GLU A 295 -14.64 -8.12 6.41
N LEU A 296 -14.39 -9.43 6.24
CA LEU A 296 -14.61 -10.45 7.27
C LEU A 296 -13.40 -10.65 8.18
N CYS A 297 -12.22 -10.26 7.72
CA CYS A 297 -10.93 -10.43 8.39
C CYS A 297 -10.71 -9.33 9.45
N GLU A 298 -10.46 -9.72 10.71
CA GLU A 298 -10.10 -8.75 11.75
C GLU A 298 -8.71 -8.14 11.49
N ASP A 299 -8.44 -6.95 12.04
CA ASP A 299 -7.17 -6.22 11.79
C ASP A 299 -5.93 -6.95 12.34
N GLU A 300 -6.08 -7.77 13.38
CA GLU A 300 -4.98 -8.55 13.98
C GLU A 300 -4.80 -9.95 13.34
N ASP A 301 -5.67 -10.32 12.40
CA ASP A 301 -5.66 -11.63 11.78
C ASP A 301 -4.49 -11.78 10.78
N PRO A 302 -3.63 -12.82 10.93
CA PRO A 302 -2.56 -13.12 9.97
C PRO A 302 -3.03 -13.28 8.51
N TYR A 303 -4.28 -13.73 8.27
CA TYR A 303 -4.82 -13.92 6.93
C TYR A 303 -4.86 -12.60 6.13
N ARG A 304 -4.99 -11.46 6.82
CA ARG A 304 -5.06 -10.13 6.21
C ARG A 304 -3.95 -9.87 5.20
N TYR A 305 -2.70 -10.17 5.58
CA TYR A 305 -1.54 -9.93 4.72
C TYR A 305 -1.48 -10.90 3.54
N THR A 306 -2.02 -12.12 3.71
CA THR A 306 -2.16 -13.09 2.64
C THR A 306 -3.17 -12.60 1.62
N ILE A 307 -4.31 -12.06 2.06
CA ILE A 307 -5.32 -11.46 1.18
C ILE A 307 -4.72 -10.28 0.40
N PHE A 308 -3.97 -9.40 1.07
CA PHE A 308 -3.27 -8.30 0.37
C PHE A 308 -2.29 -8.82 -0.68
N LYS A 309 -1.46 -9.81 -0.34
CA LYS A 309 -0.50 -10.41 -1.30
C LYS A 309 -1.23 -10.99 -2.52
N GLN A 310 -2.28 -11.77 -2.28
CA GLN A 310 -3.09 -12.39 -3.33
C GLN A 310 -3.78 -11.36 -4.21
N LYS A 311 -4.40 -10.33 -3.63
CA LYS A 311 -4.98 -9.21 -4.38
C LYS A 311 -3.93 -8.50 -5.23
N GLY A 312 -2.73 -8.27 -4.68
CA GLY A 312 -1.61 -7.67 -5.41
C GLY A 312 -1.17 -8.49 -6.63
N GLU A 313 -1.12 -9.82 -6.50
CA GLU A 313 -0.80 -10.72 -7.61
C GLU A 313 -1.87 -10.66 -8.72
N ILE A 314 -3.15 -10.58 -8.35
CA ILE A 314 -4.26 -10.45 -9.30
C ILE A 314 -4.21 -9.11 -10.04
N GLU A 315 -4.02 -8.00 -9.32
CA GLU A 315 -3.89 -6.66 -9.91
C GLU A 315 -2.67 -6.57 -10.85
N GLN A 316 -1.57 -7.22 -10.49
CA GLN A 316 -0.38 -7.31 -11.34
C GLN A 316 -0.68 -8.07 -12.64
N MET A 317 -1.38 -9.21 -12.57
CA MET A 317 -1.83 -9.94 -13.76
C MET A 317 -2.79 -9.12 -14.63
N ALA A 318 -3.59 -8.25 -13.99
CA ALA A 318 -4.50 -7.33 -14.66
C ALA A 318 -3.81 -6.09 -15.27
N ASP A 319 -2.47 -5.97 -15.16
CA ASP A 319 -1.65 -4.83 -15.62
C ASP A 319 -1.93 -3.51 -14.85
N ASP A 320 -2.52 -3.58 -13.65
CA ASP A 320 -2.64 -2.45 -12.73
C ASP A 320 -1.47 -2.44 -11.73
N VAL A 321 -0.31 -2.03 -12.24
CA VAL A 321 0.96 -1.96 -11.50
C VAL A 321 0.84 -1.14 -10.21
N ARG A 322 0.03 -0.08 -10.21
CA ARG A 322 -0.11 0.84 -9.07
C ARG A 322 -0.88 0.17 -7.95
N SER A 323 -2.07 -0.36 -8.25
CA SER A 323 -2.91 -1.05 -7.26
C SER A 323 -2.17 -2.27 -6.69
N ALA A 324 -1.53 -3.06 -7.56
CA ALA A 324 -0.69 -4.19 -7.17
C ALA A 324 0.42 -3.79 -6.19
N ARG A 325 1.16 -2.73 -6.51
CA ARG A 325 2.25 -2.22 -5.67
C ARG A 325 1.74 -1.81 -4.28
N ASN A 326 0.60 -1.14 -4.18
CA ASN A 326 0.02 -0.76 -2.90
C ASN A 326 -0.41 -1.97 -2.06
N CYS A 327 -0.96 -3.00 -2.68
CA CYS A 327 -1.26 -4.28 -2.02
C CYS A 327 0.02 -4.95 -1.47
N PHE A 328 1.11 -4.96 -2.22
CA PHE A 328 2.37 -5.52 -1.74
C PHE A 328 2.99 -4.69 -0.59
N ILE A 329 2.85 -3.36 -0.62
CA ILE A 329 3.24 -2.50 0.51
C ILE A 329 2.47 -2.91 1.78
N ALA A 330 1.16 -3.15 1.67
CA ALA A 330 0.33 -3.60 2.78
C ALA A 330 0.79 -4.98 3.30
N ALA A 331 1.02 -5.95 2.41
CA ALA A 331 1.46 -7.30 2.76
C ALA A 331 2.84 -7.34 3.45
N MET A 332 3.72 -6.39 3.17
CA MET A 332 5.05 -6.28 3.82
C MET A 332 4.97 -5.96 5.32
N ASP A 333 3.82 -5.53 5.85
CA ASP A 333 3.63 -5.30 7.29
C ASP A 333 3.44 -6.61 8.08
N SER A 334 3.36 -7.77 7.40
CA SER A 334 3.28 -9.08 8.03
C SER A 334 4.48 -9.40 8.92
N ASP A 335 4.20 -10.16 10.00
CA ASP A 335 5.18 -10.81 10.87
C ASP A 335 5.69 -12.15 10.29
N ASP A 336 4.98 -12.73 9.31
CA ASP A 336 5.46 -13.89 8.56
C ASP A 336 6.64 -13.49 7.65
N PHE A 337 7.79 -14.09 7.90
CA PHE A 337 9.04 -13.75 7.22
C PHE A 337 8.99 -14.05 5.71
N ASP A 338 8.43 -15.18 5.31
CA ASP A 338 8.41 -15.62 3.92
C ASP A 338 7.40 -14.80 3.11
N LEU A 339 6.20 -14.59 3.66
CA LEU A 339 5.19 -13.71 3.06
C LEU A 339 5.71 -12.29 2.87
N LYS A 340 6.31 -11.72 3.92
CA LYS A 340 6.91 -10.38 3.88
C LYS A 340 8.01 -10.28 2.83
N LYS A 341 8.86 -11.30 2.74
CA LYS A 341 9.97 -11.35 1.77
C LYS A 341 9.45 -11.45 0.34
N ASP A 342 8.44 -12.26 0.09
CA ASP A 342 7.83 -12.40 -1.23
C ASP A 342 7.12 -11.12 -1.67
N ALA A 343 6.32 -10.52 -0.79
CA ALA A 343 5.68 -9.23 -1.04
C ALA A 343 6.71 -8.13 -1.33
N LYS A 344 7.82 -8.11 -0.60
CA LYS A 344 8.93 -7.17 -0.85
C LYS A 344 9.56 -7.38 -2.22
N ASN A 345 9.79 -8.62 -2.65
CA ASN A 345 10.35 -8.91 -3.97
C ASN A 345 9.43 -8.40 -5.09
N SER A 346 8.12 -8.62 -4.97
CA SER A 346 7.12 -8.12 -5.92
C SER A 346 7.05 -6.60 -5.93
N TYR A 347 7.04 -5.96 -4.75
CA TYR A 347 7.13 -4.50 -4.62
C TYR A 347 8.37 -3.92 -5.32
N GLU A 348 9.55 -4.52 -5.10
CA GLU A 348 10.80 -4.07 -5.71
C GLU A 348 10.81 -4.26 -7.23
N LEU A 349 10.21 -5.34 -7.72
CA LEU A 349 10.04 -5.59 -9.15
C LEU A 349 9.19 -4.49 -9.80
N LEU A 350 8.00 -4.23 -9.25
CA LEU A 350 7.08 -3.21 -9.79
C LEU A 350 7.65 -1.80 -9.66
N THR A 351 8.39 -1.52 -8.57
CA THR A 351 9.06 -0.23 -8.40
C THR A 351 10.11 0.00 -9.50
N ARG A 352 10.88 -1.02 -9.87
CA ARG A 352 11.83 -0.96 -10.99
C ARG A 352 11.14 -0.76 -12.34
N GLU A 353 10.01 -1.42 -12.55
CA GLU A 353 9.19 -1.27 -13.77
C GLU A 353 8.72 0.17 -13.94
N ILE A 354 8.13 0.77 -12.90
CA ILE A 354 7.70 2.17 -12.88
C ILE A 354 8.88 3.10 -13.17
N SER A 355 10.03 2.91 -12.51
CA SER A 355 11.21 3.73 -12.77
C SER A 355 11.71 3.65 -14.22
N SER A 356 11.45 2.54 -14.92
CA SER A 356 11.88 2.35 -16.31
C SER A 356 10.85 2.85 -17.34
N ASP A 357 9.55 2.80 -17.06
CA ASP A 357 8.50 3.24 -17.96
C ASP A 357 7.95 4.63 -17.60
N LYS A 358 8.78 5.63 -17.90
CA LYS A 358 8.41 7.05 -17.79
C LYS A 358 7.09 7.37 -18.49
N SER A 359 6.84 6.75 -19.65
CA SER A 359 5.70 7.10 -20.49
C SER A 359 4.38 6.64 -19.89
N SER A 360 4.35 5.45 -19.30
CA SER A 360 3.17 4.92 -18.61
C SER A 360 2.78 5.82 -17.44
N PHE A 361 3.73 6.21 -16.59
CA PHE A 361 3.44 7.07 -15.44
C PHE A 361 3.05 8.51 -15.83
N LEU A 362 3.81 9.15 -16.73
CA LEU A 362 3.59 10.57 -17.05
C LEU A 362 2.32 10.82 -17.88
N ASN A 363 1.91 9.85 -18.70
CA ASN A 363 0.75 9.98 -19.58
C ASN A 363 -0.54 9.39 -18.97
N ASP A 364 -0.48 8.80 -17.77
CA ASP A 364 -1.67 8.27 -17.09
C ASP A 364 -2.63 9.41 -16.67
N ASP A 365 -3.87 9.07 -16.31
CA ASP A 365 -4.87 10.02 -15.83
C ASP A 365 -4.34 10.87 -14.67
N TYR A 366 -4.67 12.17 -14.66
CA TYR A 366 -4.19 13.08 -13.62
C TYR A 366 -4.57 12.64 -12.22
N ASN A 367 -5.77 12.10 -12.03
CA ASN A 367 -6.20 11.64 -10.72
C ASN A 367 -5.43 10.42 -10.24
N LYS A 368 -4.87 9.60 -11.15
CA LYS A 368 -4.05 8.43 -10.80
C LYS A 368 -2.61 8.76 -10.42
N ARG A 369 -2.11 9.92 -10.84
CA ARG A 369 -0.76 10.41 -10.50
C ARG A 369 -0.78 11.66 -9.61
N LYS A 370 -1.95 12.03 -9.10
CA LYS A 370 -2.20 13.34 -8.48
C LYS A 370 -1.40 13.55 -7.22
N PHE A 371 -1.41 12.56 -6.32
CA PHE A 371 -0.78 12.68 -5.00
C PHE A 371 0.33 11.67 -4.83
N LEU A 372 1.41 12.16 -4.23
CA LEU A 372 2.60 11.38 -3.90
C LEU A 372 3.02 11.70 -2.47
N PHE A 373 3.28 10.67 -1.68
CA PHE A 373 3.83 10.80 -0.34
C PHE A 373 5.23 10.18 -0.28
N THR A 374 6.15 10.86 0.38
CA THR A 374 7.53 10.41 0.54
C THR A 374 7.80 9.89 1.93
N VAL A 375 8.63 8.86 2.06
CA VAL A 375 9.20 8.38 3.32
C VAL A 375 10.73 8.48 3.29
N SER A 376 11.38 8.51 4.45
CA SER A 376 12.82 8.76 4.53
C SER A 376 13.64 7.65 3.87
N ASN A 377 13.23 6.39 4.04
CA ASN A 377 13.93 5.22 3.50
C ASN A 377 13.01 4.00 3.40
N ASP A 378 13.48 2.96 2.72
CA ASP A 378 12.73 1.73 2.42
C ASP A 378 12.22 0.98 3.66
N LYS A 379 12.82 1.19 4.84
CA LYS A 379 12.37 0.53 6.07
C LYS A 379 11.02 1.06 6.56
N GLN A 380 10.60 2.23 6.08
CA GLN A 380 9.31 2.84 6.40
C GLN A 380 8.21 2.52 5.38
N ILE A 381 8.55 1.82 4.29
CA ILE A 381 7.56 1.41 3.28
C ILE A 381 6.59 0.35 3.82
N PRO A 382 7.02 -0.74 4.49
CA PRO A 382 6.09 -1.77 4.98
C PRO A 382 4.87 -1.19 5.72
N GLY A 383 3.66 -1.52 5.24
CA GLY A 383 2.40 -1.05 5.82
C GLY A 383 2.08 0.44 5.59
N CYS A 384 2.92 1.20 4.90
CA CYS A 384 2.70 2.62 4.61
C CYS A 384 1.95 2.78 3.26
N TYR A 385 0.67 2.44 3.26
CA TYR A 385 -0.23 2.57 2.11
C TYR A 385 -1.52 3.31 2.51
N ASP A 386 -2.23 3.86 1.53
CA ASP A 386 -3.53 4.50 1.77
C ASP A 386 -4.67 3.58 1.36
N LYS A 387 -5.43 3.09 2.35
CA LYS A 387 -6.56 2.18 2.12
C LYS A 387 -7.70 2.81 1.32
N GLU A 388 -7.87 4.12 1.42
CA GLU A 388 -8.94 4.87 0.74
C GLU A 388 -8.50 5.38 -0.65
N ASP A 389 -7.24 5.10 -1.02
CA ASP A 389 -6.64 5.47 -2.30
C ASP A 389 -6.67 6.98 -2.64
N ASN A 390 -6.73 7.84 -1.61
CA ASN A 390 -6.60 9.30 -1.77
C ASN A 390 -5.17 9.72 -2.12
N VAL A 391 -4.17 8.98 -1.64
CA VAL A 391 -2.74 9.13 -1.97
C VAL A 391 -2.28 7.94 -2.80
N GLN A 392 -2.12 8.15 -4.11
CA GLN A 392 -1.92 7.06 -5.07
C GLN A 392 -0.52 6.44 -4.99
N TRP A 393 0.49 7.26 -4.66
CA TRP A 393 1.90 6.87 -4.73
C TRP A 393 2.63 7.12 -3.43
N ILE A 394 3.30 6.09 -2.92
CA ILE A 394 4.23 6.18 -1.77
C ILE A 394 5.63 5.79 -2.23
N PHE A 395 6.62 6.64 -2.02
CA PHE A 395 8.01 6.37 -2.37
C PHE A 395 8.95 6.65 -1.20
N SER A 396 10.00 5.84 -1.06
CA SER A 396 11.16 6.25 -0.27
C SER A 396 12.01 7.21 -1.10
N LEU A 397 12.70 8.15 -0.44
CA LEU A 397 13.52 9.15 -1.15
C LEU A 397 14.54 8.55 -2.13
N GLY A 398 15.06 7.35 -1.83
CA GLY A 398 16.04 6.66 -2.68
C GLY A 398 15.45 5.90 -3.87
N LEU A 399 14.13 5.76 -3.95
CA LEU A 399 13.41 5.00 -5.00
C LEU A 399 12.49 5.88 -5.84
N ILE A 400 12.57 7.21 -5.70
CA ILE A 400 11.82 8.13 -6.55
C ILE A 400 12.41 8.07 -7.97
N PRO A 401 11.59 7.83 -9.02
CA PRO A 401 12.06 7.89 -10.39
C PRO A 401 12.67 9.25 -10.75
N ASP A 402 13.74 9.24 -11.56
CA ASP A 402 14.52 10.43 -11.94
C ASP A 402 13.76 11.46 -12.77
N TYR A 403 12.71 11.03 -13.47
CA TYR A 403 11.82 11.88 -14.23
C TYR A 403 10.78 12.62 -13.37
N ILE A 404 10.72 12.35 -12.06
CA ILE A 404 9.91 13.09 -11.11
C ILE A 404 10.75 14.24 -10.52
N ASN A 405 10.34 15.46 -10.85
CA ASN A 405 11.04 16.68 -10.52
C ASN A 405 10.35 17.41 -9.36
N PHE A 406 11.15 17.92 -8.43
CA PHE A 406 10.70 18.68 -7.27
C PHE A 406 11.34 20.08 -7.26
N PRO A 407 10.74 21.07 -6.57
CA PRO A 407 11.38 22.35 -6.35
C PRO A 407 12.66 22.22 -5.51
N VAL A 408 13.51 23.25 -5.57
CA VAL A 408 14.77 23.30 -4.80
C VAL A 408 14.48 23.07 -3.31
N GLY A 409 15.29 22.22 -2.66
CA GLY A 409 15.10 21.83 -1.26
C GLY A 409 14.14 20.66 -1.02
N HIS A 410 13.56 20.11 -2.09
CA HIS A 410 12.75 18.90 -2.12
C HIS A 410 13.39 17.84 -3.02
N PRO A 411 13.01 16.54 -2.91
CA PRO A 411 12.02 15.97 -1.99
C PRO A 411 12.52 15.89 -0.54
N GLN A 412 11.59 16.09 0.39
CA GLN A 412 11.76 15.93 1.83
C GLN A 412 11.02 14.68 2.32
N PRO A 413 11.47 14.04 3.42
CA PRO A 413 10.77 12.89 3.98
C PRO A 413 9.41 13.29 4.57
N ASN A 414 8.49 12.33 4.64
CA ASN A 414 7.17 12.44 5.27
C ASN A 414 6.36 13.63 4.75
N THR A 415 6.49 13.93 3.45
CA THR A 415 5.89 15.11 2.83
C THR A 415 4.89 14.67 1.77
N LEU A 416 3.72 15.31 1.77
CA LEU A 416 2.71 15.15 0.72
C LEU A 416 2.99 16.12 -0.42
N TYR A 417 2.94 15.61 -1.65
CA TYR A 417 3.08 16.38 -2.88
C TYR A 417 1.86 16.22 -3.76
N ILE A 418 1.60 17.23 -4.57
CA ILE A 418 0.63 17.20 -5.66
C ILE A 418 1.36 17.38 -7.00
N GLY A 419 1.00 16.57 -7.98
CA GLY A 419 1.48 16.70 -9.35
C GLY A 419 0.95 17.97 -10.02
N HIS A 420 1.79 18.66 -10.78
CA HIS A 420 1.38 19.80 -11.58
C HIS A 420 0.38 19.36 -12.67
N PRO A 421 -0.79 20.01 -12.80
CA PRO A 421 -1.85 19.55 -13.72
C PRO A 421 -1.42 19.53 -15.19
N LEU A 422 -0.58 20.49 -15.59
CA LEU A 422 -0.14 20.67 -16.99
C LEU A 422 1.34 20.34 -17.27
N LYS A 423 2.13 19.98 -16.24
CA LYS A 423 3.57 19.69 -16.37
C LYS A 423 3.83 18.29 -15.82
N PRO A 424 3.62 17.23 -16.62
CA PRO A 424 3.82 15.86 -16.17
C PRO A 424 5.20 15.68 -15.54
N GLY A 425 5.23 15.04 -14.37
CA GLY A 425 6.47 14.75 -13.64
C GLY A 425 6.92 15.86 -12.71
N VAL A 426 6.29 17.03 -12.69
CA VAL A 426 6.58 18.07 -11.71
C VAL A 426 5.68 17.89 -10.50
N TYR A 427 6.26 17.78 -9.30
CA TYR A 427 5.54 17.62 -8.04
C TYR A 427 5.87 18.75 -7.07
N ILE A 428 4.84 19.33 -6.48
CA ILE A 428 4.93 20.51 -5.61
C ILE A 428 4.49 20.13 -4.20
N PRO A 429 5.18 20.57 -3.13
CA PRO A 429 4.75 20.33 -1.75
C PRO A 429 3.33 20.83 -1.54
N PHE A 430 2.47 19.97 -0.99
CA PHE A 430 1.05 20.27 -0.84
C PHE A 430 0.80 21.51 0.05
N GLU A 431 1.68 21.75 1.03
CA GLU A 431 1.64 22.92 1.94
C GLU A 431 1.41 24.26 1.23
N ASN A 432 2.06 24.46 0.08
CA ASN A 432 2.01 25.74 -0.65
C ASN A 432 1.45 25.59 -2.07
N ALA A 433 0.96 24.42 -2.45
CA ALA A 433 0.64 24.11 -3.85
C ALA A 433 -0.47 25.00 -4.42
N THR A 434 -1.54 25.25 -3.66
CA THR A 434 -2.65 26.12 -4.06
C THR A 434 -2.16 27.53 -4.42
N GLU A 435 -1.36 28.13 -3.54
CA GLU A 435 -0.78 29.46 -3.73
C GLU A 435 0.20 29.47 -4.91
N GLN A 436 1.09 28.47 -4.99
CA GLN A 436 2.13 28.41 -6.00
C GLN A 436 1.56 28.25 -7.41
N LEU A 437 0.64 27.31 -7.63
CA LEU A 437 0.03 27.05 -8.93
C LEU A 437 -0.85 28.23 -9.37
N PHE A 438 -1.59 28.82 -8.44
CA PHE A 438 -2.37 30.03 -8.70
C PHE A 438 -1.45 31.18 -9.17
N MET A 439 -0.37 31.44 -8.43
CA MET A 439 0.56 32.51 -8.79
C MET A 439 1.31 32.24 -10.08
N GLU A 440 1.61 30.98 -10.40
CA GLU A 440 2.18 30.58 -11.69
C GLU A 440 1.24 30.93 -12.85
N LYS A 441 -0.05 30.58 -12.76
CA LYS A 441 -1.07 30.95 -13.75
C LYS A 441 -1.18 32.48 -13.88
N VAL A 442 -1.25 33.22 -12.76
CA VAL A 442 -1.32 34.69 -12.78
C VAL A 442 -0.09 35.32 -13.45
N ARG A 443 1.12 34.82 -13.16
CA ARG A 443 2.36 35.33 -13.76
C ARG A 443 2.40 35.11 -15.27
N GLU A 444 1.97 33.94 -15.74
CA GLU A 444 1.91 33.65 -17.17
C GLU A 444 0.91 34.56 -17.89
N LEU A 445 -0.27 34.79 -17.31
CA LEU A 445 -1.25 35.75 -17.84
C LEU A 445 -0.69 37.17 -17.91
N CYS A 446 0.03 37.61 -16.88
CA CYS A 446 0.63 38.94 -16.85
C CYS A 446 1.71 39.10 -17.92
N TYR A 447 2.52 38.06 -18.12
CA TYR A 447 3.52 38.04 -19.19
C TYR A 447 2.86 38.10 -20.57
N LEU A 448 1.82 37.28 -20.79
CA LEU A 448 1.01 37.32 -22.01
C LEU A 448 0.43 38.72 -22.25
N ALA A 449 -0.17 39.34 -21.24
CA ALA A 449 -0.72 40.69 -21.33
C ALA A 449 0.33 41.74 -21.70
N GLN A 450 1.53 41.65 -21.13
CA GLN A 450 2.66 42.53 -21.47
C GLN A 450 3.09 42.35 -22.93
N CYS A 451 3.24 41.11 -23.42
CA CYS A 451 3.53 40.79 -24.82
C CYS A 451 2.43 41.29 -25.77
N LEU A 452 1.18 41.33 -25.31
CA LEU A 452 0.04 41.89 -26.02
C LEU A 452 -0.05 43.43 -25.97
N GLY A 453 0.96 44.09 -25.39
CA GLY A 453 1.07 45.55 -25.32
C GLY A 453 0.17 46.17 -24.25
N ALA A 454 0.07 45.54 -23.09
CA ALA A 454 -0.61 46.13 -21.93
C ALA A 454 0.04 47.46 -21.52
N VAL A 455 -0.78 48.45 -21.18
CA VAL A 455 -0.39 49.74 -20.60
C VAL A 455 -0.75 49.82 -19.12
N GLU A 456 -1.72 49.01 -18.68
CA GLU A 456 -2.15 48.92 -17.29
C GLU A 456 -2.60 47.49 -17.02
N ILE A 457 -2.16 46.92 -15.90
CA ILE A 457 -2.68 45.69 -15.33
C ILE A 457 -3.07 46.01 -13.89
N LYS A 458 -4.35 45.83 -13.57
CA LYS A 458 -4.94 46.06 -12.25
C LYS A 458 -5.42 44.75 -11.67
N PHE A 459 -4.98 44.47 -10.45
CA PHE A 459 -5.37 43.29 -9.69
C PHE A 459 -6.34 43.70 -8.59
N LYS A 460 -7.39 42.92 -8.43
CA LYS A 460 -8.35 43.07 -7.35
C LYS A 460 -8.58 41.71 -6.70
N ARG A 461 -8.29 41.62 -5.41
CA ARG A 461 -8.61 40.43 -4.61
C ARG A 461 -10.13 40.28 -4.49
N ILE A 462 -10.65 39.12 -4.88
CA ILE A 462 -12.01 38.67 -4.56
C ILE A 462 -11.98 37.82 -3.29
N LYS A 463 -11.04 36.86 -3.21
CA LYS A 463 -10.92 35.90 -2.10
C LYS A 463 -9.46 35.51 -1.83
N GLY A 464 -9.15 35.04 -0.61
CA GLY A 464 -7.88 34.38 -0.30
C GLY A 464 -6.69 35.32 -0.16
N LEU A 465 -5.60 35.07 -0.88
CA LEU A 465 -4.31 35.76 -0.75
C LEU A 465 -4.40 37.28 -1.02
N ASP A 466 -3.71 38.07 -0.19
CA ASP A 466 -3.53 39.51 -0.42
C ASP A 466 -2.54 39.76 -1.55
N VAL A 467 -2.93 40.64 -2.48
CA VAL A 467 -2.14 41.00 -3.67
C VAL A 467 -0.77 41.60 -3.32
N SER A 468 -0.62 42.22 -2.14
CA SER A 468 0.64 42.81 -1.68
C SER A 468 1.54 41.87 -0.88
N ASN A 469 1.00 40.79 -0.28
CA ASN A 469 1.75 39.91 0.62
C ASN A 469 2.35 38.68 -0.09
N SER A 470 2.06 38.51 -1.38
CA SER A 470 2.59 37.41 -2.22
C SER A 470 4.11 37.47 -2.46
N GLU A 471 4.80 38.49 -1.95
CA GLU A 471 6.27 38.64 -2.01
C GLU A 471 7.03 37.63 -1.12
N SER A 472 6.36 37.01 -0.14
CA SER A 472 7.05 36.32 0.97
C SER A 472 7.18 34.79 0.86
N SER A 473 6.49 34.12 -0.07
CA SER A 473 6.45 32.64 -0.12
C SER A 473 7.42 31.99 -1.10
N CYS A 474 8.20 32.75 -1.89
CA CYS A 474 9.02 32.17 -2.98
C CYS A 474 10.53 32.42 -2.91
N LEU A 475 11.09 33.15 -1.93
CA LEU A 475 12.55 33.35 -1.89
C LEU A 475 13.04 33.63 -0.46
N GLU A 476 13.45 32.58 0.27
CA GLU A 476 14.42 32.79 1.35
C GLU A 476 15.81 32.92 0.70
N ARG A 477 16.44 34.09 0.95
CA ARG A 477 17.88 34.43 0.82
C ARG A 477 18.34 35.20 -0.43
N SER A 478 18.23 36.54 -0.38
CA SER A 478 19.39 37.45 -0.34
C SER A 478 18.91 38.88 -0.04
N GLY A 479 19.71 39.63 0.72
CA GLY A 479 19.34 40.93 1.26
C GLY A 479 19.18 42.06 0.24
N GLU A 480 18.50 43.10 0.75
CA GLU A 480 18.25 44.44 0.20
C GLU A 480 17.24 44.60 -0.96
N ALA A 481 16.33 45.56 -0.71
CA ALA A 481 15.40 46.21 -1.62
C ALA A 481 14.17 45.41 -2.09
N GLY A 482 13.03 45.70 -1.45
CA GLY A 482 11.72 45.48 -2.07
C GLY A 482 11.63 46.23 -3.39
N ARG A 483 11.55 45.50 -4.50
CA ARG A 483 11.11 45.96 -5.83
C ARG A 483 11.07 44.80 -6.84
N LYS A 484 9.89 44.60 -7.46
CA LYS A 484 9.58 43.91 -8.75
C LYS A 484 9.20 42.42 -8.68
N PHE A 485 7.94 42.13 -8.32
CA PHE A 485 7.34 40.78 -8.24
C PHE A 485 6.80 40.18 -9.58
N LEU A 486 6.51 40.98 -10.61
CA LEU A 486 5.82 40.52 -11.85
C LEU A 486 6.48 40.97 -13.16
N ASN A 487 7.72 41.47 -13.10
CA ASN A 487 8.51 41.78 -14.30
C ASN A 487 9.17 40.49 -14.80
N VAL A 488 8.41 39.68 -15.56
CA VAL A 488 8.86 38.38 -16.10
C VAL A 488 9.81 38.54 -17.31
N GLY A 489 10.08 39.77 -17.75
CA GLY A 489 10.96 40.05 -18.90
C GLY A 489 12.43 40.29 -18.52
N GLY A 490 13.24 39.24 -18.51
CA GLY A 490 14.70 39.35 -18.60
C GLY A 490 15.14 39.74 -20.02
N SER A 491 15.95 40.80 -20.10
CA SER A 491 16.86 41.21 -21.20
C SER A 491 16.40 41.73 -22.57
N LEU A 492 15.13 41.72 -23.02
CA LEU A 492 14.81 42.27 -24.36
C LEU A 492 13.63 43.28 -24.44
N GLY A 493 13.88 44.52 -23.98
CA GLY A 493 13.23 45.74 -24.51
C GLY A 493 11.85 46.13 -23.96
N VAL A 494 11.48 45.73 -22.74
CA VAL A 494 10.27 46.24 -22.05
C VAL A 494 10.70 47.24 -20.96
N SER A 495 10.95 48.49 -21.37
CA SER A 495 11.41 49.57 -20.46
C SER A 495 10.23 50.40 -19.94
N GLY A 496 10.07 50.48 -18.61
CA GLY A 496 9.24 51.47 -17.92
C GLY A 496 8.00 50.90 -17.23
N SER A 497 8.16 50.41 -15.99
CA SER A 497 7.04 49.98 -15.13
C SER A 497 6.91 50.87 -13.90
N GLU A 498 5.75 51.50 -13.68
CA GLU A 498 5.39 52.16 -12.42
C GLU A 498 4.38 51.30 -11.65
N THR A 499 4.66 50.99 -10.39
CA THR A 499 3.80 50.16 -9.53
C THR A 499 3.25 50.99 -8.38
N ASN A 500 1.92 51.03 -8.24
CA ASN A 500 1.25 51.68 -7.11
C ASN A 500 0.29 50.72 -6.42
N THR A 501 0.33 50.69 -5.09
CA THR A 501 -0.54 49.84 -4.26
C THR A 501 -1.45 50.74 -3.44
N TYR A 502 -2.76 50.47 -3.47
CA TYR A 502 -3.74 51.19 -2.67
C TYR A 502 -4.69 50.20 -2.00
N SER A 503 -4.97 50.40 -0.71
CA SER A 503 -5.99 49.63 0.01
C SER A 503 -7.31 50.41 0.03
N SER A 504 -8.37 49.81 -0.49
CA SER A 504 -9.73 50.35 -0.43
C SER A 504 -10.61 49.52 0.52
N LYS A 505 -11.82 50.00 0.84
CA LYS A 505 -12.80 49.23 1.65
C LYS A 505 -13.33 47.97 0.94
N ASP A 506 -13.12 47.86 -0.38
CA ASP A 506 -13.62 46.79 -1.25
C ASP A 506 -12.50 45.80 -1.68
N GLY A 507 -11.31 45.87 -1.06
CA GLY A 507 -10.17 45.00 -1.35
C GLY A 507 -8.84 45.75 -1.53
N VAL A 508 -7.73 45.01 -1.48
CA VAL A 508 -6.39 45.51 -1.84
C VAL A 508 -6.29 45.53 -3.36
N GLU A 509 -5.98 46.70 -3.93
CA GLU A 509 -5.78 46.88 -5.37
C GLU A 509 -4.31 47.17 -5.66
N LEU A 510 -3.71 46.38 -6.56
CA LEU A 510 -2.39 46.63 -7.12
C LEU A 510 -2.56 47.10 -8.57
N VAL A 511 -1.93 48.22 -8.93
CA VAL A 511 -1.95 48.72 -10.31
C VAL A 511 -0.52 48.82 -10.82
N GLN A 512 -0.28 48.18 -11.96
CA GLN A 512 0.99 48.23 -12.68
C GLN A 512 0.76 48.93 -14.01
N ARG A 513 1.57 49.94 -14.32
CA ARG A 513 1.51 50.68 -15.58
C ARG A 513 2.77 50.47 -16.39
N TYR A 514 2.59 50.36 -17.69
CA TYR A 514 3.61 50.01 -18.66
C TYR A 514 3.58 50.97 -19.85
N SER A 515 4.73 51.14 -20.49
CA SER A 515 4.86 51.86 -21.77
C SER A 515 5.35 50.89 -22.86
N PRO A 516 4.47 50.07 -23.45
CA PRO A 516 4.87 49.05 -24.41
C PRO A 516 5.37 49.68 -25.71
N ILE A 517 6.57 49.24 -26.14
CA ILE A 517 7.27 49.76 -27.32
C ILE A 517 7.14 48.80 -28.51
N LYS A 518 7.15 47.48 -28.25
CA LYS A 518 7.00 46.44 -29.28
C LYS A 518 5.53 46.23 -29.64
N LYS A 519 5.26 45.97 -30.93
CA LYS A 519 3.92 45.58 -31.38
C LYS A 519 3.45 44.30 -30.68
N PRO A 520 2.15 44.17 -30.38
CA PRO A 520 1.60 42.99 -29.72
C PRO A 520 1.91 41.68 -30.44
N PHE A 521 2.32 40.66 -29.69
CA PHE A 521 2.57 39.30 -30.20
C PHE A 521 2.21 38.25 -29.15
N CYS A 522 2.04 37.01 -29.58
CA CYS A 522 1.90 35.86 -28.69
C CYS A 522 3.29 35.26 -28.45
N PRO A 523 3.77 35.18 -27.20
CA PRO A 523 5.04 34.50 -26.91
C PRO A 523 4.90 32.98 -27.07
N GLU A 524 6.02 32.30 -27.31
CA GLU A 524 6.08 30.84 -27.44
C GLU A 524 6.29 30.15 -26.08
N GLY A 525 5.90 28.87 -25.97
CA GLY A 525 6.19 28.03 -24.80
C GLY A 525 5.37 28.30 -23.54
N MET A 526 4.13 28.79 -23.68
CA MET A 526 3.24 29.12 -22.56
C MET A 526 2.33 27.94 -22.18
N VAL A 527 2.47 27.41 -20.97
CA VAL A 527 1.82 26.17 -20.54
C VAL A 527 0.32 26.36 -20.23
N TRP A 528 -0.03 27.41 -19.48
CA TRP A 528 -1.41 27.71 -19.13
C TRP A 528 -2.18 28.24 -20.34
N TYR A 529 -1.56 29.09 -21.17
CA TYR A 529 -2.16 29.58 -22.42
C TYR A 529 -2.57 28.44 -23.36
N ASP A 530 -1.70 27.46 -23.56
CA ASP A 530 -1.97 26.33 -24.46
C ASP A 530 -3.19 25.52 -23.99
N SER A 531 -3.48 25.52 -22.69
CA SER A 531 -4.61 24.83 -22.08
C SER A 531 -5.90 25.65 -21.95
N ASP A 532 -5.83 26.99 -22.04
CA ASP A 532 -6.94 27.89 -21.71
C ASP A 532 -7.57 28.58 -22.94
N PRO A 533 -8.77 28.16 -23.38
CA PRO A 533 -9.43 28.73 -24.56
C PRO A 533 -9.82 30.22 -24.42
N THR A 534 -9.98 30.73 -23.18
CA THR A 534 -10.32 32.15 -22.97
C THR A 534 -9.13 33.01 -23.33
N TRP A 535 -7.92 32.61 -22.92
CA TRP A 535 -6.67 33.31 -23.24
C TRP A 535 -6.34 33.24 -24.74
N GLN A 536 -6.61 32.09 -25.38
CA GLN A 536 -6.48 31.94 -26.84
C GLN A 536 -7.41 32.92 -27.59
N THR A 537 -8.63 33.10 -27.07
CA THR A 537 -9.59 34.06 -27.63
C THR A 537 -9.14 35.50 -27.40
N LEU A 538 -8.64 35.83 -26.22
CA LEU A 538 -8.03 37.13 -25.88
C LEU A 538 -6.93 37.49 -26.88
N VAL A 539 -5.94 36.60 -27.07
CA VAL A 539 -4.83 36.80 -28.02
C VAL A 539 -5.37 37.06 -29.43
N LYS A 540 -6.28 36.21 -29.91
CA LYS A 540 -6.85 36.36 -31.25
C LYS A 540 -7.59 37.68 -31.43
N GLN A 541 -8.41 38.09 -30.47
CA GLN A 541 -9.14 39.36 -30.55
C GLN A 541 -8.18 40.56 -30.49
N ARG A 542 -7.15 40.48 -29.64
CA ARG A 542 -6.18 41.54 -29.47
C ARG A 542 -5.31 41.77 -30.70
N LEU A 543 -4.77 40.71 -31.28
CA LEU A 543 -3.91 40.79 -32.48
C LEU A 543 -4.69 41.25 -33.72
N ASN A 544 -5.99 40.97 -33.79
CA ASN A 544 -6.87 41.50 -34.85
C ASN A 544 -7.34 42.94 -34.60
N GLY A 545 -6.94 43.58 -33.49
CA GLY A 545 -7.25 44.98 -33.18
C GLY A 545 -8.63 45.22 -32.57
N ASN A 546 -9.32 44.19 -32.09
CA ASN A 546 -10.73 44.26 -31.69
C ASN A 546 -10.96 44.68 -30.23
N ILE A 547 -9.91 44.73 -29.40
CA ILE A 547 -10.05 44.98 -27.95
C ILE A 547 -8.93 45.88 -27.41
N LEU A 548 -9.30 46.78 -26.49
CA LEU A 548 -8.40 47.67 -25.74
C LEU A 548 -8.45 47.43 -24.22
N SER A 549 -9.41 46.65 -23.75
CA SER A 549 -9.55 46.27 -22.34
C SER A 549 -10.07 44.85 -22.24
N TYR A 550 -9.61 44.11 -21.24
CA TYR A 550 -10.04 42.74 -20.96
C TYR A 550 -9.98 42.48 -19.45
N VAL A 551 -10.99 41.81 -18.91
CA VAL A 551 -11.05 41.43 -17.49
C VAL A 551 -11.06 39.92 -17.41
N GLU A 552 -10.09 39.36 -16.69
CA GLU A 552 -10.02 37.93 -16.40
C GLU A 552 -10.29 37.68 -14.92
N HIS A 553 -11.09 36.66 -14.63
CA HIS A 553 -11.22 36.12 -13.28
C HIS A 553 -10.35 34.87 -13.20
N VAL A 554 -9.38 34.85 -12.29
CA VAL A 554 -8.51 33.69 -12.06
C VAL A 554 -8.83 33.13 -10.69
N SER A 555 -9.07 31.82 -10.60
CA SER A 555 -9.35 31.10 -9.35
C SER A 555 -8.38 29.94 -9.15
N SER A 556 -7.99 29.70 -7.89
CA SER A 556 -7.16 28.55 -7.53
C SER A 556 -7.91 27.21 -7.69
N ILE A 557 -9.24 27.20 -7.81
CA ILE A 557 -9.99 25.96 -8.13
C ILE A 557 -9.65 25.44 -9.53
N GLU A 558 -9.34 26.34 -10.46
CA GLU A 558 -8.98 26.00 -11.83
C GLU A 558 -7.58 25.38 -11.91
N THR A 559 -6.70 25.73 -10.96
CA THR A 559 -5.31 25.25 -10.91
C THR A 559 -5.14 24.05 -9.98
N THR A 560 -5.96 23.96 -8.94
CA THR A 560 -5.92 22.93 -7.89
C THR A 560 -7.29 22.25 -7.84
N THR A 561 -7.44 21.13 -8.53
CA THR A 561 -8.72 20.41 -8.70
C THR A 561 -9.12 19.60 -7.46
N VAL A 562 -8.97 20.13 -6.24
CA VAL A 562 -9.25 19.42 -4.99
C VAL A 562 -10.50 20.01 -4.34
N SER A 563 -11.59 19.22 -4.31
CA SER A 563 -12.83 19.64 -3.63
C SER A 563 -12.67 19.60 -2.09
N SER A 564 -13.54 20.30 -1.36
CA SER A 564 -13.53 20.28 0.11
C SER A 564 -13.70 18.88 0.70
N ASN A 565 -14.52 18.02 0.08
CA ASN A 565 -14.71 16.64 0.51
C ASN A 565 -13.44 15.82 0.29
N GLN A 566 -12.81 15.93 -0.89
CA GLN A 566 -11.54 15.26 -1.17
C GLN A 566 -10.42 15.73 -0.23
N LEU A 567 -10.40 17.02 0.14
CA LEU A 567 -9.41 17.56 1.06
C LEU A 567 -9.55 16.93 2.46
N MET A 568 -10.77 16.71 2.94
CA MET A 568 -11.01 16.04 4.22
C MET A 568 -10.52 14.59 4.20
N SER A 569 -10.85 13.83 3.16
CA SER A 569 -10.37 12.44 3.01
C SER A 569 -8.85 12.37 2.87
N LEU A 570 -8.26 13.23 2.04
CA LEU A 570 -6.82 13.34 1.84
C LEU A 570 -6.09 13.67 3.15
N LYS A 571 -6.67 14.55 3.98
CA LYS A 571 -6.13 14.85 5.30
C LYS A 571 -6.10 13.58 6.17
N GLY A 572 -7.20 12.84 6.25
CA GLY A 572 -7.23 11.58 7.01
C GLY A 572 -6.17 10.57 6.53
N SER A 573 -6.04 10.40 5.22
CA SER A 573 -5.00 9.54 4.62
C SER A 573 -3.59 10.01 4.93
N PHE A 574 -3.32 11.33 4.86
CA PHE A 574 -2.03 11.90 5.24
C PHE A 574 -1.70 11.66 6.71
N GLU A 575 -2.66 11.88 7.62
CA GLU A 575 -2.46 11.65 9.06
C GLU A 575 -2.06 10.20 9.34
N TYR A 576 -2.74 9.24 8.69
CA TYR A 576 -2.41 7.82 8.77
C TYR A 576 -1.00 7.52 8.23
N LEU A 577 -0.70 7.94 7.00
CA LEU A 577 0.60 7.70 6.36
C LEU A 577 1.76 8.32 7.16
N PHE A 578 1.58 9.55 7.64
CA PHE A 578 2.57 10.24 8.45
C PHE A 578 2.82 9.52 9.77
N ALA A 579 1.76 9.07 10.46
CA ALA A 579 1.88 8.28 11.67
C ALA A 579 2.59 6.94 11.42
N LYS A 580 2.28 6.26 10.30
CA LYS A 580 2.95 5.00 9.95
C LYS A 580 4.43 5.19 9.65
N ALA A 581 4.79 6.25 8.93
CA ALA A 581 6.19 6.53 8.58
C ALA A 581 7.00 7.05 9.77
N SER A 582 6.43 7.93 10.59
CA SER A 582 7.16 8.65 11.66
C SER A 582 6.95 8.07 13.07
N GLY A 583 6.02 7.12 13.23
CA GLY A 583 5.61 6.54 14.51
C GLY A 583 4.54 7.34 15.26
N ALA A 584 4.39 8.64 14.99
CA ALA A 584 3.35 9.49 15.57
C ALA A 584 3.04 10.68 14.65
N TYR A 585 1.84 11.24 14.80
CA TYR A 585 1.40 12.46 14.13
C TYR A 585 0.97 13.52 15.16
N ASP A 586 1.42 14.76 14.96
CA ASP A 586 1.04 15.92 15.78
C ASP A 586 0.36 17.00 14.92
N ALA A 587 -0.96 17.04 14.99
CA ALA A 587 -1.79 18.01 14.28
C ALA A 587 -1.49 19.48 14.63
N LYS A 588 -0.81 19.78 15.75
CA LYS A 588 -0.50 21.17 16.14
C LYS A 588 0.71 21.74 15.41
N THR A 589 1.63 20.87 15.01
CA THR A 589 2.86 21.28 14.31
C THR A 589 2.76 21.08 12.80
N ASP A 590 1.77 20.30 12.33
CA ASP A 590 1.49 20.14 10.91
C ASP A 590 1.06 21.46 10.25
N LYS A 591 1.69 21.74 9.10
CA LYS A 591 1.39 22.88 8.23
C LYS A 591 0.92 22.45 6.84
N THR A 592 0.89 21.16 6.55
CA THR A 592 0.62 20.59 5.21
C THR A 592 -0.68 21.10 4.61
N PHE A 593 -1.72 21.34 5.42
CA PHE A 593 -3.03 21.82 4.94
C PHE A 593 -3.30 23.30 5.26
N SER A 594 -2.29 24.04 5.74
CA SER A 594 -2.46 25.40 6.29
C SER A 594 -2.78 26.47 5.24
N LYS A 595 -2.40 26.27 3.97
CA LYS A 595 -2.65 27.22 2.86
C LYS A 595 -3.50 26.61 1.74
N THR A 596 -4.61 26.00 2.13
CA THR A 596 -5.57 25.37 1.21
C THR A 596 -6.79 26.25 0.92
N GLU A 597 -6.83 27.46 1.47
CA GLU A 597 -7.89 28.42 1.22
C GLU A 597 -7.95 28.81 -0.26
N GLU A 598 -9.16 28.90 -0.80
CA GLU A 598 -9.39 29.33 -2.17
C GLU A 598 -8.95 30.77 -2.39
N ILE A 599 -8.23 31.01 -3.49
CA ILE A 599 -7.73 32.31 -3.93
C ILE A 599 -8.44 32.68 -5.22
N GLU A 600 -8.99 33.89 -5.27
CA GLU A 600 -9.66 34.41 -6.47
C GLU A 600 -9.28 35.87 -6.68
N TRP A 601 -8.72 36.17 -7.86
CA TRP A 601 -8.37 37.53 -8.28
C TRP A 601 -9.10 37.90 -9.57
N GLU A 602 -9.51 39.16 -9.65
CA GLU A 602 -9.94 39.82 -10.89
C GLU A 602 -8.76 40.63 -11.43
N ILE A 603 -8.41 40.41 -12.70
CA ILE A 603 -7.28 41.03 -13.38
C ILE A 603 -7.80 41.85 -14.57
N ASP A 604 -7.81 43.17 -14.42
CA ASP A 604 -8.20 44.13 -15.46
C ASP A 604 -6.96 44.58 -16.24
N MET A 605 -6.94 44.31 -17.53
CA MET A 605 -5.86 44.61 -18.45
C MET A 605 -6.32 45.65 -19.46
N LYS A 606 -5.55 46.73 -19.63
CA LYS A 606 -5.73 47.73 -20.69
C LYS A 606 -4.56 47.69 -21.64
N PHE A 607 -4.83 47.85 -22.93
CA PHE A 607 -3.85 47.73 -24.00
C PHE A 607 -3.68 49.03 -24.77
N LYS A 608 -2.46 49.26 -25.27
CA LYS A 608 -2.17 50.36 -26.19
C LYS A 608 -2.88 50.13 -27.55
N PRO A 609 -3.54 51.13 -28.14
CA PRO A 609 -4.10 50.99 -29.49
C PRO A 609 -3.04 50.57 -30.52
N LEU A 610 -3.39 49.67 -31.44
CA LEU A 610 -2.44 49.15 -32.44
C LEU A 610 -1.84 50.27 -33.32
N GLN A 611 -2.64 51.30 -33.61
CA GLN A 611 -2.25 52.46 -34.43
C GLN A 611 -1.14 53.30 -33.76
N ASP A 612 -1.05 53.28 -32.43
CA ASP A 612 -0.08 54.09 -31.67
C ASP A 612 1.31 53.43 -31.58
N PHE A 613 1.46 52.23 -32.14
CA PHE A 613 2.78 51.60 -32.32
C PHE A 613 3.48 52.09 -33.61
N ASP A 614 2.72 52.56 -34.59
CA ASP A 614 3.26 53.03 -35.88
C ASP A 614 3.72 54.51 -35.81
N ASN A 615 3.18 55.30 -34.88
CA ASN A 615 3.47 56.74 -34.75
C ASN A 615 4.82 57.08 -34.08
N ALA A 616 5.60 56.10 -33.63
CA ALA A 616 6.88 56.34 -32.96
C ALA A 616 7.99 56.82 -33.92
N TYR A 617 7.85 56.63 -35.24
CA TYR A 617 8.86 56.98 -36.23
C TYR A 617 8.63 58.32 -36.97
N VAL A 618 7.47 58.98 -36.78
CA VAL A 618 7.06 60.10 -37.66
C VAL A 618 7.42 61.49 -37.08
N THR A 619 7.98 61.59 -35.88
CA THR A 619 8.08 62.88 -35.16
C THR A 619 9.49 63.42 -34.92
N ASN A 620 10.47 63.15 -35.80
CA ASN A 620 11.79 63.81 -35.73
C ASN A 620 12.35 64.19 -37.11
N SER A 621 11.49 64.59 -38.05
CA SER A 621 11.91 65.19 -39.31
C SER A 621 11.72 66.71 -39.29
N GLN A 622 12.41 67.41 -38.38
CA GLN A 622 12.75 68.84 -38.52
C GLN A 622 13.58 69.30 -37.32
N ALA A 623 14.78 69.82 -37.62
CA ALA A 623 15.87 70.24 -36.71
C ALA A 623 16.78 69.04 -36.33
N ILE A 624 18.04 68.92 -36.75
CA ILE A 624 19.09 69.91 -37.01
C ILE A 624 20.06 69.31 -38.04
N ASP A 625 20.21 69.96 -39.19
CA ASP A 625 21.43 69.89 -39.99
C ASP A 625 22.59 70.44 -39.16
N SER A 626 23.73 69.73 -39.19
CA SER A 626 25.05 70.07 -38.63
C SER A 626 25.25 69.89 -37.12
N ILE A 627 25.76 68.72 -36.71
CA ILE A 627 27.20 68.49 -36.45
C ILE A 627 27.46 66.97 -36.55
N ASP A 628 28.44 66.66 -37.38
CA ASP A 628 28.98 65.36 -37.74
C ASP A 628 29.97 64.83 -36.68
N GLN A 629 30.26 63.53 -36.78
CA GLN A 629 31.29 62.70 -36.11
C GLN A 629 30.86 62.07 -34.77
N SER A 630 30.71 60.74 -34.61
CA SER A 630 31.38 59.62 -35.27
C SER A 630 30.76 58.25 -34.88
N LEU A 631 30.82 57.27 -35.81
CA LEU A 631 30.81 55.79 -35.62
C LEU A 631 29.46 55.06 -35.41
N ASN A 632 28.84 54.63 -36.52
CA ASN A 632 28.48 53.24 -36.87
C ASN A 632 27.37 53.25 -37.92
N SER A 633 27.59 52.62 -39.06
CA SER A 633 26.64 52.56 -40.17
C SER A 633 25.43 51.70 -39.81
N GLU A 634 24.27 52.31 -39.60
CA GLU A 634 22.98 51.60 -39.60
C GLU A 634 22.76 50.95 -40.97
N LEU A 635 22.55 49.64 -40.96
CA LEU A 635 22.17 48.89 -42.15
C LEU A 635 20.77 49.35 -42.58
N SER A 636 20.57 49.57 -43.88
CA SER A 636 19.25 49.85 -44.47
C SER A 636 18.28 48.66 -44.26
N GLU A 637 16.96 48.90 -44.30
CA GLU A 637 15.94 47.81 -44.25
C GLU A 637 16.20 46.69 -45.27
N ASP A 638 16.66 47.04 -46.48
CA ASP A 638 17.01 46.05 -47.51
C ASP A 638 18.32 45.32 -47.18
N GLU A 639 19.25 45.98 -46.49
CA GLU A 639 20.51 45.37 -46.00
C GLU A 639 20.24 44.44 -44.81
N ILE A 640 19.28 44.79 -43.94
CA ILE A 640 18.81 43.94 -42.83
C ILE A 640 18.11 42.71 -43.39
N ALA A 641 17.19 42.88 -44.35
CA ALA A 641 16.52 41.75 -45.00
C ALA A 641 17.50 40.81 -45.71
N TYR A 642 18.58 41.35 -46.31
CA TYR A 642 19.65 40.51 -46.87
C TYR A 642 20.48 39.83 -45.78
N LYS A 643 20.79 40.51 -44.68
CA LYS A 643 21.51 39.97 -43.52
C LYS A 643 20.77 38.78 -42.89
N GLU A 644 19.46 38.89 -42.68
CA GLU A 644 18.63 37.81 -42.11
C GLU A 644 18.65 36.56 -43.00
N GLU A 645 18.60 36.73 -44.32
CA GLU A 645 18.67 35.61 -45.27
C GLU A 645 20.07 34.97 -45.29
N VAL A 646 21.14 35.76 -45.06
CA VAL A 646 22.51 35.25 -44.89
C VAL A 646 22.64 34.47 -43.58
N GLU A 647 22.09 34.97 -42.48
CA GLU A 647 22.04 34.28 -41.18
C GLU A 647 21.31 32.94 -41.29
N PHE A 648 20.15 32.93 -41.95
CA PHE A 648 19.39 31.71 -42.24
C PHE A 648 20.20 30.71 -43.07
N CYS A 649 20.94 31.16 -44.09
CA CYS A 649 21.78 30.27 -44.90
C CYS A 649 22.97 29.66 -44.15
N LEU A 650 23.31 30.19 -42.97
CA LEU A 650 24.43 29.75 -42.12
C LEU A 650 23.96 29.03 -40.84
N GLU A 651 22.65 28.86 -40.63
CA GLU A 651 22.07 28.24 -39.44
C GLU A 651 22.43 26.75 -39.31
N ASP A 652 22.43 26.03 -40.44
CA ASP A 652 22.68 24.58 -40.50
C ASP A 652 24.08 24.19 -41.02
N ALA A 653 24.89 25.15 -41.51
CA ALA A 653 26.22 24.89 -42.06
C ALA A 653 27.19 26.08 -41.87
N PRO A 654 28.46 25.82 -41.51
CA PRO A 654 29.43 26.88 -41.21
C PRO A 654 29.90 27.67 -42.45
N GLU A 655 29.55 27.22 -43.66
CA GLU A 655 29.86 27.90 -44.92
C GLU A 655 28.65 27.89 -45.86
N ILE A 656 28.50 28.96 -46.64
CA ILE A 656 27.42 29.10 -47.62
C ILE A 656 27.74 28.22 -48.84
N ASP A 657 26.95 27.16 -49.03
CA ASP A 657 27.12 26.20 -50.12
C ASP A 657 26.72 26.77 -51.51
N ALA A 658 26.96 25.99 -52.57
CA ALA A 658 26.70 26.40 -53.95
C ALA A 658 25.22 26.63 -54.29
N HIS A 659 24.29 26.03 -53.52
CA HIS A 659 22.85 26.23 -53.68
C HIS A 659 22.42 27.54 -53.01
N SER A 660 22.82 27.74 -51.75
CA SER A 660 22.57 28.95 -50.96
C SER A 660 23.22 30.19 -51.59
N ARG A 661 24.41 30.04 -52.19
CA ARG A 661 25.07 31.11 -52.96
C ARG A 661 24.23 31.62 -54.13
N LYS A 662 23.58 30.72 -54.88
CA LYS A 662 22.69 31.09 -56.00
C LYS A 662 21.39 31.72 -55.51
N PHE A 663 20.92 31.35 -54.33
CA PHE A 663 19.75 31.92 -53.69
C PHE A 663 20.02 33.35 -53.19
N LEU A 664 21.11 33.55 -52.46
CA LEU A 664 21.54 34.86 -51.97
C LEU A 664 21.82 35.82 -53.11
N GLU A 665 22.45 35.38 -54.20
CA GLU A 665 22.68 36.27 -55.36
C GLU A 665 21.38 36.76 -56.01
N ARG A 666 20.32 35.94 -56.02
CA ARG A 666 18.99 36.39 -56.49
C ARG A 666 18.35 37.37 -55.52
N LYS A 667 18.50 37.15 -54.21
CA LYS A 667 18.00 38.06 -53.17
C LYS A 667 18.72 39.40 -53.21
N ARG A 668 20.05 39.41 -53.35
CA ARG A 668 20.89 40.61 -53.55
C ARG A 668 20.39 41.45 -54.71
N GLN A 669 20.20 40.84 -55.89
CA GLN A 669 19.72 41.53 -57.08
C GLN A 669 18.30 42.08 -56.90
N LYS A 670 17.43 41.36 -56.20
CA LYS A 670 16.05 41.78 -55.92
C LYS A 670 15.98 42.95 -54.94
N LEU A 671 16.89 43.00 -53.98
CA LEU A 671 17.02 44.05 -52.97
C LEU A 671 17.91 45.22 -53.43
N GLY A 672 18.42 45.18 -54.67
CA GLY A 672 19.21 46.28 -55.24
C GLY A 672 20.59 46.49 -54.62
N LEU A 673 21.09 45.54 -53.82
CA LEU A 673 22.37 45.64 -53.12
C LEU A 673 23.54 45.45 -54.08
N SER A 674 24.66 46.17 -53.91
CA SER A 674 25.88 45.93 -54.69
C SER A 674 26.56 44.61 -54.25
N GLU A 675 27.33 44.00 -55.14
CA GLU A 675 28.07 42.77 -54.84
C GLU A 675 29.07 42.99 -53.69
N THR A 676 29.73 44.15 -53.65
CA THR A 676 30.65 44.52 -52.57
C THR A 676 29.94 44.69 -51.23
N ARG A 677 28.76 45.33 -51.21
CA ARG A 677 28.02 45.57 -49.98
C ARG A 677 27.39 44.30 -49.41
N ALA A 678 26.91 43.42 -50.30
CA ALA A 678 26.46 42.09 -49.92
C ALA A 678 27.58 41.26 -49.29
N GLN A 679 28.80 41.32 -49.84
CA GLN A 679 29.96 40.65 -49.27
C GLN A 679 30.33 41.21 -47.89
N GLU A 680 30.31 42.54 -47.70
CA GLU A 680 30.53 43.17 -46.39
C GLU A 680 29.52 42.69 -45.33
N ILE A 681 28.24 42.55 -45.70
CA ILE A 681 27.20 42.05 -44.81
C ILE A 681 27.43 40.57 -44.48
N GLU A 682 27.83 39.75 -45.45
CA GLU A 682 28.17 38.34 -45.21
C GLU A 682 29.38 38.18 -44.28
N ASP A 683 30.42 38.98 -44.48
CA ASP A 683 31.61 38.96 -43.64
C ASP A 683 31.31 39.47 -42.22
N MET A 684 30.42 40.45 -42.10
CA MET A 684 29.92 40.95 -40.81
C MET A 684 29.08 39.90 -40.07
N VAL A 685 28.21 39.14 -40.75
CA VAL A 685 27.45 38.03 -40.14
C VAL A 685 28.40 36.94 -39.66
N LYS A 686 29.38 36.56 -40.48
CA LYS A 686 30.42 35.57 -40.10
C LYS A 686 31.26 36.05 -38.91
N ALA A 687 31.58 37.34 -38.83
CA ALA A 687 32.28 37.91 -37.68
C ALA A 687 31.43 37.96 -36.41
N SER A 688 30.10 38.10 -36.56
CA SER A 688 29.14 38.10 -35.44
C SER A 688 28.87 36.70 -34.88
N LEU A 689 29.18 35.67 -35.67
CA LEU A 689 29.03 34.24 -35.34
C LEU A 689 30.25 33.64 -34.61
N VAL A 690 31.19 34.45 -34.13
CA VAL A 690 32.30 33.95 -33.28
C VAL A 690 31.73 33.57 -31.91
N SER A 691 31.23 32.34 -31.81
CA SER A 691 30.75 31.73 -30.56
C SER A 691 31.92 31.57 -29.57
N PHE A 692 31.75 32.06 -28.34
CA PHE A 692 32.62 31.68 -27.22
C PHE A 692 32.39 30.21 -26.89
N THR A 693 33.47 29.46 -26.64
CA THR A 693 33.34 28.09 -26.14
C THR A 693 32.79 28.10 -24.72
N ASP A 694 32.28 26.97 -24.24
CA ASP A 694 31.71 26.89 -22.89
C ASP A 694 32.78 27.14 -21.81
N GLU A 695 34.04 26.76 -22.09
CA GLU A 695 35.19 27.08 -21.24
C GLU A 695 35.50 28.58 -21.22
N GLU A 696 35.35 29.28 -22.36
CA GLU A 696 35.52 30.74 -22.42
C GLU A 696 34.42 31.48 -21.65
N LYS A 697 33.19 30.96 -21.66
CA LYS A 697 32.08 31.50 -20.86
C LYS A 697 32.33 31.30 -19.35
N GLU A 698 32.77 30.12 -18.96
CA GLU A 698 33.10 29.80 -17.56
C GLU A 698 34.25 30.69 -17.04
N TYR A 699 35.27 30.95 -17.87
CA TYR A 699 36.33 31.91 -17.52
C TYR A 699 35.81 33.35 -17.41
N MET A 700 34.85 33.74 -18.26
CA MET A 700 34.23 35.07 -18.22
C MET A 700 33.35 35.29 -16.99
N GLU A 701 32.68 34.25 -16.48
CA GLU A 701 31.96 34.30 -15.20
C GLU A 701 32.93 34.44 -14.03
N ALA A 702 34.04 33.70 -14.03
CA ALA A 702 35.07 33.85 -13.01
C ALA A 702 35.72 35.25 -12.98
N LEU A 703 35.71 35.96 -14.12
CA LEU A 703 36.15 37.36 -14.20
C LEU A 703 35.15 38.32 -13.54
N ASP A 704 33.85 38.07 -13.65
CA ASP A 704 32.81 38.92 -13.03
C ASP A 704 32.91 38.94 -11.50
N ASP A 705 33.31 37.82 -10.91
CA ASP A 705 33.47 37.69 -9.46
C ASP A 705 34.69 38.41 -8.89
N VAL A 706 35.66 38.80 -9.73
CA VAL A 706 36.96 39.33 -9.28
C VAL A 706 37.30 40.72 -9.81
N ILE A 707 36.54 41.24 -10.78
CA ILE A 707 36.70 42.60 -11.29
C ILE A 707 36.10 43.58 -10.26
N GLU A 708 36.91 44.54 -9.82
CA GLU A 708 36.48 45.64 -8.97
C GLU A 708 36.71 46.95 -9.72
N ASP A 709 35.66 47.77 -9.90
CA ASP A 709 35.70 49.05 -10.62
C ASP A 709 36.31 48.96 -12.04
N GLY A 710 36.05 47.87 -12.76
CA GLY A 710 36.53 47.66 -14.14
C GLY A 710 38.01 47.28 -14.24
N VAL A 711 38.69 47.01 -13.12
CA VAL A 711 40.11 46.62 -13.07
C VAL A 711 40.25 45.29 -12.33
N ILE A 712 41.10 44.40 -12.85
CA ILE A 712 41.43 43.12 -12.21
C ILE A 712 42.55 43.36 -11.17
N PRO A 713 42.30 43.12 -9.87
CA PRO A 713 43.31 43.32 -8.84
C PRO A 713 44.51 42.35 -8.96
N ASP A 714 45.74 42.83 -8.72
CA ASP A 714 46.97 42.02 -8.90
C ASP A 714 47.05 40.80 -7.97
N ASN A 715 46.38 40.84 -6.80
CA ASN A 715 46.35 39.74 -5.85
C ASN A 715 45.52 38.53 -6.35
N VAL A 716 44.59 38.72 -7.30
CA VAL A 716 43.76 37.64 -7.86
C VAL A 716 44.30 37.07 -9.18
N ARG A 717 45.29 37.71 -9.81
CA ARG A 717 45.87 37.23 -11.08
C ARG A 717 46.43 35.80 -11.02
N ARG A 718 46.97 35.39 -9.86
CA ARG A 718 47.44 34.01 -9.66
C ARG A 718 46.31 32.98 -9.65
N LEU A 719 45.11 33.38 -9.24
CA LEU A 719 43.91 32.54 -9.23
C LEU A 719 43.37 32.41 -10.66
N LEU A 720 43.22 33.53 -11.38
CA LEU A 720 42.79 33.55 -12.78
C LEU A 720 43.74 32.77 -13.69
N GLU A 721 45.05 32.88 -13.49
CA GLU A 721 46.04 32.11 -14.26
C GLU A 721 45.95 30.59 -14.00
N ARG A 722 45.44 30.18 -12.83
CA ARG A 722 45.16 28.78 -12.53
C ARG A 722 43.88 28.32 -13.24
N GLU A 723 42.84 29.15 -13.19
CA GLU A 723 41.54 28.88 -13.82
C GLU A 723 41.64 28.82 -15.35
N ARG A 724 42.39 29.75 -15.95
CA ARG A 724 42.74 29.73 -17.37
C ARG A 724 43.39 28.40 -17.78
N LYS A 725 44.31 27.91 -16.97
CA LYS A 725 45.03 26.65 -17.24
C LYS A 725 44.14 25.42 -17.04
N SER A 726 43.22 25.41 -16.08
CA SER A 726 42.26 24.31 -15.91
C SER A 726 41.26 24.26 -17.05
N LEU A 727 40.87 25.42 -17.58
CA LEU A 727 39.95 25.57 -18.71
C LEU A 727 40.63 25.46 -20.09
N GLY A 728 41.96 25.29 -20.13
CA GLY A 728 42.71 25.10 -21.38
C GLY A 728 42.78 26.32 -22.31
N ILE A 729 42.41 27.50 -21.83
CA ILE A 729 42.37 28.75 -22.62
C ILE A 729 43.79 29.27 -22.82
N SER A 730 44.15 29.77 -24.00
CA SER A 730 45.48 30.35 -24.24
C SER A 730 45.69 31.68 -23.50
N GLU A 731 46.94 32.06 -23.22
CA GLU A 731 47.22 33.34 -22.53
C GLU A 731 46.78 34.55 -23.37
N GLU A 732 46.91 34.44 -24.69
CA GLU A 732 46.48 35.48 -25.64
C GLU A 732 44.96 35.63 -25.63
N ARG A 733 44.22 34.51 -25.65
CA ARG A 733 42.76 34.51 -25.64
C ARG A 733 42.19 35.00 -24.31
N ALA A 734 42.80 34.62 -23.19
CA ALA A 734 42.38 35.11 -21.87
C ALA A 734 42.54 36.64 -21.75
N LYS A 735 43.59 37.23 -22.33
CA LYS A 735 43.76 38.69 -22.34
C LYS A 735 42.70 39.40 -23.17
N GLU A 736 42.27 38.82 -24.30
CA GLU A 736 41.16 39.36 -25.09
C GLU A 736 39.85 39.34 -24.28
N LEU A 737 39.56 38.25 -23.57
CA LEU A 737 38.37 38.13 -22.72
C LEU A 737 38.41 39.12 -21.53
N GLU A 738 39.57 39.28 -20.89
CA GLU A 738 39.79 40.30 -19.85
C GLU A 738 39.56 41.71 -20.39
N GLU A 739 40.03 42.04 -21.60
CA GLU A 739 39.84 43.34 -22.21
C GLU A 739 38.37 43.61 -22.59
N ILE A 740 37.64 42.58 -23.02
CA ILE A 740 36.20 42.65 -23.29
C ILE A 740 35.44 42.96 -21.99
N LYS A 741 35.76 42.27 -20.89
CA LYS A 741 35.08 42.44 -19.60
C LYS A 741 35.46 43.73 -18.86
N CYS A 742 36.70 44.19 -18.95
CA CYS A 742 37.12 45.45 -18.33
C CYS A 742 36.66 46.71 -19.10
N LYS A 743 36.16 46.57 -20.34
CA LYS A 743 35.60 47.67 -21.14
C LYS A 743 34.06 47.74 -21.11
N ALA A 744 33.41 46.66 -20.69
CA ALA A 744 31.97 46.60 -20.44
C ALA A 744 31.62 47.27 -19.10
#